data_AF-I1T882-F1
#
_entry.id   AF-I1T882-F1
#
_cell.length_a   1.000
_cell.length_b   1.000
_cell.length_c   1.000
_cell.angle_alpha   90.00
_cell.angle_beta   90.00
_cell.angle_gamma   90.00
#
_symmetry.space_group_name_H-M   'P 1'
#
loop_
_entity.id
_entity.type
_entity.pdbx_description
1 polymer ?
#
loop_
_entity_poly.entity_id
_entity_poly.type
_entity_poly.pdbx_seq_one_letter_code
_entity_poly.pdbx_strand_id
1 'polypeptide(L)'
;MLTFEALSETSEFARKWVPFCKKYNIEPRAPEWYFAQKIDYLKDKVQTSFVKDRRAMKREYEEFKVRINGLVAKAQKVPEEGWIMQDGTPWPGNNTRDHPGMIQVFLGQSGGLDAEGNELPRLVYVSREKRPGFQHHKKAGAMTALVRVSAVLTNGPFLLNLDCDHYINNSKALREAMCFLMDPNLGKQVCYVQFPQRFDGIDRNDRYANRNTVFFDINLRGLDGIQGPVYVGTGCVFNRTAVYGYEPPLKPKHKRAGALSSLCGGSRKKSSKSSKKGSDKKKSGKPVDPTVPVFSLDDIEEGVEGAGFDDEKSLLMSQMSLEQRFGQSAVFVASTLMENGGVPQSATPETLLKEAIHVISCGYEDKTDWGSEIGWIYGSVIEDILTGFKMHARGWRSIYCMPKRPAFKGSAPINLSDRLNQVLRWALGSVEILFSRHCPIWYGYSGRLKWLERFAYVNTTIYPVTAIPLLMYCTLPAVCLLTNKFIIPQISNLASIWFISLFLSIFATGILEMRWSGVGIDEWWRNEQFWVIGGVSAHLFAVFQGLLKVLAGIDTNFTVTSKASDEDGDFAELYMFKWTTLLIPPTTLLIINLVGVVAGISYAINSGYQSWGPLFGKLFFAFWVIIHLYPFLKGLMGRQNRTPTIVVVWSILLASIFSLLWVRIDPFTTRVTGPDVEQCGINC
;
A
#
# COMPACT_ATOMS: atom_id res chain seq x y z
N MET A 1 1.31 -11.05 -26.81
CA MET A 1 0.16 -11.44 -27.65
C MET A 1 -1.12 -11.68 -26.87
N LEU A 2 -1.20 -12.65 -25.94
CA LEU A 2 -2.44 -12.98 -25.21
C LEU A 2 -3.22 -11.75 -24.69
N THR A 3 -2.56 -10.87 -23.94
CA THR A 3 -3.21 -9.66 -23.39
C THR A 3 -3.72 -8.72 -24.49
N PHE A 4 -3.00 -8.61 -25.61
CA PHE A 4 -3.40 -7.77 -26.74
C PHE A 4 -4.65 -8.32 -27.43
N GLU A 5 -4.68 -9.62 -27.75
CA GLU A 5 -5.86 -10.25 -28.36
C GLU A 5 -7.06 -10.24 -27.40
N ALA A 6 -6.83 -10.48 -26.11
CA ALA A 6 -7.88 -10.41 -25.09
C ALA A 6 -8.47 -8.98 -24.99
N LEU A 7 -7.66 -7.93 -25.12
CA LEU A 7 -8.14 -6.55 -25.15
C LEU A 7 -8.96 -6.26 -26.42
N SER A 8 -8.57 -6.82 -27.56
CA SER A 8 -9.33 -6.71 -28.82
C SER A 8 -10.74 -7.30 -28.67
N GLU A 9 -10.84 -8.56 -28.21
CA GLU A 9 -12.13 -9.21 -27.91
C GLU A 9 -12.94 -8.46 -26.84
N THR A 10 -12.26 -7.93 -25.82
CA THR A 10 -12.90 -7.13 -24.76
C THR A 10 -13.48 -5.84 -25.33
N SER A 11 -12.83 -5.22 -26.31
CA SER A 11 -13.32 -3.99 -26.95
C SER A 11 -14.64 -4.23 -27.68
N GLU A 12 -14.77 -5.35 -28.38
CA GLU A 12 -16.01 -5.76 -29.05
C GLU A 12 -17.12 -6.11 -28.06
N PHE A 13 -16.80 -6.83 -26.99
CA PHE A 13 -17.77 -7.08 -25.91
C PHE A 13 -18.22 -5.78 -25.23
N ALA A 14 -17.31 -4.82 -25.01
CA ALA A 14 -17.63 -3.54 -24.39
C ALA A 14 -18.66 -2.73 -25.19
N ARG A 15 -18.66 -2.82 -26.54
CA ARG A 15 -19.69 -2.18 -27.40
C ARG A 15 -21.10 -2.64 -27.10
N LYS A 16 -21.27 -3.89 -26.64
CA LYS A 16 -22.56 -4.46 -26.27
C LYS A 16 -22.86 -4.24 -24.78
N TRP A 17 -21.85 -4.41 -23.92
CA TRP A 17 -22.01 -4.35 -22.47
C TRP A 17 -22.24 -2.93 -21.94
N VAL A 18 -21.54 -1.92 -22.48
CA VAL A 18 -21.60 -0.54 -21.97
C VAL A 18 -23.01 0.08 -22.12
N PRO A 19 -23.68 0.00 -23.29
CA PRO A 19 -25.05 0.52 -23.44
C PRO A 19 -26.02 -0.16 -22.47
N PHE A 20 -25.98 -1.50 -22.37
CA PHE A 20 -26.79 -2.27 -21.42
C PHE A 20 -26.56 -1.81 -19.97
N CYS A 21 -25.30 -1.65 -19.58
CA CYS A 21 -24.92 -1.17 -18.26
C CYS A 21 -25.47 0.23 -17.94
N LYS A 22 -25.37 1.16 -18.90
CA LYS A 22 -25.87 2.54 -18.76
C LYS A 22 -27.40 2.56 -18.70
N LYS A 23 -28.06 1.91 -19.66
CA LYS A 23 -29.53 1.84 -19.78
C LYS A 23 -30.22 1.33 -18.52
N TYR A 24 -29.66 0.30 -17.90
CA TYR A 24 -30.27 -0.37 -16.74
C TYR A 24 -29.62 -0.03 -15.39
N ASN A 25 -28.66 0.91 -15.36
CA ASN A 25 -27.90 1.28 -14.15
C ASN A 25 -27.39 0.03 -13.39
N ILE A 26 -26.67 -0.83 -14.10
CA ILE A 26 -26.13 -2.08 -13.55
C ILE A 26 -24.97 -1.78 -12.60
N GLU A 27 -24.95 -2.42 -11.44
CA GLU A 27 -23.81 -2.40 -10.53
C GLU A 27 -23.64 -3.75 -9.81
N PRO A 28 -22.42 -4.29 -9.67
CA PRO A 28 -21.14 -3.75 -10.13
C PRO A 28 -21.05 -3.76 -11.67
N ARG A 29 -20.12 -2.97 -12.21
CA ARG A 29 -19.92 -2.84 -13.67
C ARG A 29 -19.10 -4.00 -14.26
N ALA A 30 -18.40 -4.75 -13.42
CA ALA A 30 -17.64 -5.92 -13.81
C ALA A 30 -18.59 -7.11 -14.07
N PRO A 31 -18.62 -7.69 -15.29
CA PRO A 31 -19.62 -8.68 -15.67
C PRO A 31 -19.48 -10.01 -14.90
N GLU A 32 -18.26 -10.54 -14.71
CA GLU A 32 -18.03 -11.77 -13.93
C GLU A 32 -18.65 -11.64 -12.52
N TRP A 33 -18.30 -10.56 -11.82
CA TRP A 33 -18.81 -10.29 -10.48
C TRP A 33 -20.31 -9.97 -10.44
N TYR A 34 -20.86 -9.32 -11.47
CA TYR A 34 -22.30 -9.05 -11.56
C TYR A 34 -23.10 -10.34 -11.77
N PHE A 35 -22.69 -11.20 -12.69
CA PHE A 35 -23.42 -12.44 -13.00
C PHE A 35 -23.22 -13.54 -11.94
N ALA A 36 -22.12 -13.51 -11.18
CA ALA A 36 -21.86 -14.42 -10.07
C ALA A 36 -22.67 -14.09 -8.79
N GLN A 37 -23.27 -12.89 -8.69
CA GLN A 37 -24.04 -12.51 -7.51
C GLN A 37 -25.30 -13.37 -7.34
N LYS A 38 -25.44 -13.97 -6.16
CA LYS A 38 -26.64 -14.71 -5.72
C LYS A 38 -27.75 -13.80 -5.14
N ILE A 39 -27.70 -12.51 -5.46
CA ILE A 39 -28.67 -11.51 -4.99
C ILE A 39 -29.82 -11.43 -5.99
N ASP A 40 -31.02 -11.08 -5.52
CA ASP A 40 -32.14 -10.79 -6.40
C ASP A 40 -31.80 -9.63 -7.35
N TYR A 41 -31.59 -9.97 -8.61
CA TYR A 41 -31.21 -9.05 -9.68
C TYR A 41 -32.40 -8.27 -10.26
N LEU A 42 -33.64 -8.61 -9.88
CA LEU A 42 -34.86 -7.88 -10.29
C LEU A 42 -35.18 -6.74 -9.34
N LYS A 43 -34.55 -6.71 -8.15
CA LYS A 43 -34.74 -5.66 -7.17
C LYS A 43 -34.48 -4.27 -7.76
N ASP A 44 -35.42 -3.36 -7.55
CA ASP A 44 -35.39 -1.96 -8.00
C ASP A 44 -35.30 -1.78 -9.53
N LYS A 45 -35.66 -2.80 -10.32
CA LYS A 45 -35.71 -2.73 -11.80
C LYS A 45 -37.14 -2.49 -12.29
N VAL A 46 -37.35 -1.33 -12.89
CA VAL A 46 -38.68 -0.90 -13.38
C VAL A 46 -38.91 -1.14 -14.88
N GLN A 47 -37.84 -1.38 -15.66
CA GLN A 47 -37.96 -1.54 -17.11
C GLN A 47 -38.44 -2.95 -17.48
N THR A 48 -39.52 -3.03 -18.25
CA THR A 48 -40.16 -4.29 -18.67
C THR A 48 -39.27 -5.16 -19.56
N SER A 49 -38.41 -4.54 -20.39
CA SER A 49 -37.45 -5.24 -21.26
C SER A 49 -36.26 -5.84 -20.52
N PHE A 50 -36.04 -5.48 -19.24
CA PHE A 50 -34.82 -5.84 -18.51
C PHE A 50 -34.57 -7.35 -18.45
N VAL A 51 -35.62 -8.16 -18.22
CA VAL A 51 -35.48 -9.61 -18.10
C VAL A 51 -34.99 -10.24 -19.41
N LYS A 52 -35.55 -9.78 -20.54
CA LYS A 52 -35.19 -10.24 -21.88
C LYS A 52 -33.74 -9.84 -22.20
N ASP A 53 -33.43 -8.56 -22.04
CA ASP A 53 -32.12 -8.01 -22.38
C ASP A 53 -31.02 -8.57 -21.49
N ARG A 54 -31.27 -8.75 -20.18
CA ARG A 54 -30.32 -9.38 -19.25
C ARG A 54 -30.02 -10.81 -19.65
N ARG A 55 -31.03 -11.58 -20.08
CA ARG A 55 -30.84 -12.97 -20.52
C ARG A 55 -30.01 -13.04 -21.79
N ALA A 56 -30.29 -12.17 -22.76
CA ALA A 56 -29.50 -12.06 -23.98
C ALA A 56 -28.05 -11.66 -23.67
N MET A 57 -27.86 -10.63 -22.84
CA MET A 57 -26.53 -10.17 -22.43
C MET A 57 -25.73 -11.20 -21.64
N LYS A 58 -26.41 -12.03 -20.81
CA LYS A 58 -25.73 -13.14 -20.14
C LYS A 58 -25.19 -14.15 -21.14
N ARG A 59 -25.93 -14.49 -22.20
CA ARG A 59 -25.45 -15.42 -23.25
C ARG A 59 -24.24 -14.85 -23.98
N GLU A 60 -24.32 -13.59 -24.39
CA GLU A 60 -23.20 -12.85 -25.00
C GLU A 60 -21.96 -12.85 -24.10
N TYR A 61 -22.14 -12.72 -22.78
CA TYR A 61 -21.05 -12.78 -21.82
C TYR A 61 -20.42 -14.18 -21.70
N GLU A 62 -21.22 -15.24 -21.63
CA GLU A 62 -20.70 -16.62 -21.58
C GLU A 62 -19.94 -16.97 -22.87
N GLU A 63 -20.45 -16.58 -24.04
CA GLU A 63 -19.75 -16.75 -25.32
C GLU A 63 -18.43 -15.98 -25.35
N PHE A 64 -18.42 -14.74 -24.84
CA PHE A 64 -17.19 -13.97 -24.67
C PHE A 64 -16.20 -14.69 -23.75
N LYS A 65 -16.65 -15.21 -22.60
CA LYS A 65 -15.79 -15.97 -21.67
C LYS A 65 -15.17 -17.20 -22.34
N VAL A 66 -15.95 -17.92 -23.16
CA VAL A 66 -15.44 -19.06 -23.95
C VAL A 66 -14.37 -18.63 -24.96
N ARG A 67 -14.57 -17.52 -25.70
CA ARG A 67 -13.56 -17.00 -26.63
C ARG A 67 -12.25 -16.64 -25.92
N ILE A 68 -12.34 -15.95 -24.78
CA ILE A 68 -11.17 -15.61 -23.96
C ILE A 68 -10.45 -16.88 -23.47
N ASN A 69 -11.19 -17.87 -22.98
CA ASN A 69 -10.60 -19.15 -22.55
C ASN A 69 -9.88 -19.87 -23.71
N GLY A 70 -10.44 -19.80 -24.92
CA GLY A 70 -9.78 -20.30 -26.14
C GLY A 70 -8.45 -19.60 -26.42
N LEU A 71 -8.39 -18.27 -26.26
CA LEU A 71 -7.14 -17.50 -26.40
C LEU A 71 -6.12 -17.87 -25.32
N VAL A 72 -6.55 -18.03 -24.07
CA VAL A 72 -5.67 -18.44 -22.96
C VAL A 72 -5.08 -19.83 -23.22
N ALA A 73 -5.91 -20.80 -23.63
CA ALA A 73 -5.45 -22.15 -23.95
C ALA A 73 -4.50 -22.17 -25.16
N LYS A 74 -4.76 -21.35 -26.19
CA LYS A 74 -3.85 -21.18 -27.34
C LYS A 74 -2.51 -20.58 -26.89
N ALA A 75 -2.52 -19.59 -26.01
CA ALA A 75 -1.32 -18.90 -25.54
C ALA A 75 -0.37 -19.77 -24.71
N GLN A 76 -0.85 -20.88 -24.14
CA GLN A 76 -0.01 -21.85 -23.43
C GLN A 76 0.95 -22.62 -24.36
N LYS A 77 0.62 -22.69 -25.66
CA LYS A 77 1.41 -23.37 -26.69
C LYS A 77 2.18 -22.33 -27.49
N VAL A 78 3.42 -22.05 -27.09
CA VAL A 78 4.29 -21.07 -27.77
C VAL A 78 4.77 -21.67 -29.11
N PRO A 79 4.50 -21.02 -30.26
CA PRO A 79 5.02 -21.50 -31.55
C PRO A 79 6.54 -21.37 -31.64
N GLU A 80 7.21 -22.30 -32.33
CA GLU A 80 8.67 -22.27 -32.51
C GLU A 80 9.13 -21.04 -33.30
N GLU A 81 8.38 -20.64 -34.33
CA GLU A 81 8.65 -19.45 -35.15
C GLU A 81 8.25 -18.13 -34.45
N GLY A 82 7.74 -18.21 -33.22
CA GLY A 82 7.22 -17.09 -32.48
C GLY A 82 5.77 -16.74 -32.84
N TRP A 83 5.26 -15.72 -32.16
CA TRP A 83 3.90 -15.25 -32.35
C TRP A 83 3.78 -14.43 -33.64
N ILE A 84 2.65 -14.56 -34.34
CA ILE A 84 2.33 -13.88 -35.60
C ILE A 84 0.98 -13.17 -35.42
N MET A 85 0.86 -11.94 -35.92
CA MET A 85 -0.36 -11.15 -35.91
C MET A 85 -1.37 -11.64 -36.95
N GLN A 86 -2.62 -11.18 -36.87
CA GLN A 86 -3.68 -11.61 -37.80
C GLN A 86 -3.42 -11.20 -39.26
N ASP A 87 -2.63 -10.15 -39.47
CA ASP A 87 -2.20 -9.66 -40.78
C ASP A 87 -0.99 -10.43 -41.35
N GLY A 88 -0.51 -11.47 -40.65
CA GLY A 88 0.63 -12.28 -41.06
C GLY A 88 2.00 -11.72 -40.67
N THR A 89 2.06 -10.56 -40.00
CA THR A 89 3.33 -9.99 -39.55
C THR A 89 3.84 -10.61 -38.24
N PRO A 90 5.17 -10.74 -38.03
CA PRO A 90 5.70 -11.22 -36.76
C PRO A 90 5.34 -10.30 -35.60
N TRP A 91 4.96 -10.87 -34.45
CA TRP A 91 4.66 -10.10 -33.25
C TRP A 91 5.92 -9.37 -32.75
N PRO A 92 5.90 -8.02 -32.64
CA PRO A 92 7.10 -7.26 -32.28
C PRO A 92 7.65 -7.59 -30.89
N GLY A 93 6.80 -8.07 -29.98
CA GLY A 93 7.16 -8.45 -28.62
C GLY A 93 7.49 -9.93 -28.43
N ASN A 94 8.03 -10.62 -29.44
CA ASN A 94 8.42 -12.03 -29.33
C ASN A 94 9.55 -12.25 -28.30
N ASN A 95 10.52 -11.34 -28.23
CA ASN A 95 11.54 -11.34 -27.20
C ASN A 95 11.14 -10.40 -26.05
N THR A 96 10.99 -10.93 -24.85
CA THR A 96 10.52 -10.16 -23.68
C THR A 96 11.56 -9.19 -23.11
N ARG A 97 12.84 -9.35 -23.48
CA ARG A 97 13.97 -8.52 -23.02
C ARG A 97 14.43 -7.51 -24.08
N ASP A 98 14.08 -7.72 -25.34
CA ASP A 98 14.44 -6.86 -26.46
C ASP A 98 13.24 -6.74 -27.41
N HIS A 99 12.48 -5.66 -27.27
CA HIS A 99 11.35 -5.39 -28.15
C HIS A 99 11.05 -3.89 -28.23
N PRO A 100 10.56 -3.41 -29.38
CA PRO A 100 10.17 -2.02 -29.53
C PRO A 100 8.96 -1.66 -28.66
N GLY A 101 8.78 -0.36 -28.46
CA GLY A 101 7.54 0.18 -27.91
C GLY A 101 6.37 0.01 -28.88
N MET A 102 5.18 -0.28 -28.36
CA MET A 102 3.97 -0.47 -29.17
C MET A 102 2.82 0.33 -28.55
N ILE A 103 2.08 1.04 -29.39
CA ILE A 103 0.87 1.77 -29.01
C ILE A 103 -0.24 1.36 -29.97
N GLN A 104 -1.36 0.89 -29.41
CA GLN A 104 -2.57 0.60 -30.17
C GLN A 104 -3.75 1.31 -29.55
N VAL A 105 -4.58 1.94 -30.38
CA VAL A 105 -5.82 2.58 -29.95
C VAL A 105 -7.01 1.69 -30.31
N PHE A 106 -7.81 1.35 -29.31
CA PHE A 106 -9.10 0.68 -29.43
C PHE A 106 -10.20 1.66 -29.02
N LEU A 107 -11.41 1.54 -29.60
CA LEU A 107 -12.57 2.40 -29.31
C LEU A 107 -12.27 3.92 -29.48
N GLY A 108 -13.21 4.78 -29.09
CA GLY A 108 -13.15 6.24 -29.32
C GLY A 108 -13.52 6.63 -30.76
N GLN A 109 -13.36 7.91 -31.09
CA GLN A 109 -13.70 8.50 -32.40
C GLN A 109 -13.23 7.70 -33.61
N SER A 110 -12.01 7.17 -33.57
CA SER A 110 -11.41 6.38 -34.67
C SER A 110 -11.70 4.88 -34.57
N GLY A 111 -12.25 4.41 -33.45
CA GLY A 111 -12.45 3.00 -33.14
C GLY A 111 -13.89 2.52 -33.35
N GLY A 112 -14.80 3.32 -33.89
CA GLY A 112 -16.20 2.96 -34.17
C GLY A 112 -17.16 3.13 -32.99
N LEU A 113 -18.47 3.00 -33.26
CA LEU A 113 -19.57 3.31 -32.34
C LEU A 113 -20.07 2.07 -31.56
N ASP A 114 -20.81 2.30 -30.48
CA ASP A 114 -21.52 1.25 -29.75
C ASP A 114 -22.73 0.72 -30.53
N ALA A 115 -23.40 -0.32 -30.00
CA ALA A 115 -24.56 -0.94 -30.64
C ALA A 115 -25.76 0.01 -30.81
N GLU A 116 -25.78 1.14 -30.13
CA GLU A 116 -26.80 2.18 -30.20
C GLU A 116 -26.35 3.41 -31.02
N GLY A 117 -25.14 3.37 -31.60
CA GLY A 117 -24.58 4.46 -32.41
C GLY A 117 -23.87 5.56 -31.61
N ASN A 118 -23.60 5.38 -30.32
CA ASN A 118 -22.89 6.36 -29.50
C ASN A 118 -21.39 6.08 -29.40
N GLU A 119 -20.60 7.12 -29.14
CA GLU A 119 -19.15 6.98 -28.94
C GLU A 119 -18.82 6.35 -27.57
N LEU A 120 -17.82 5.48 -27.55
CA LEU A 120 -17.25 4.86 -26.35
C LEU A 120 -15.92 5.53 -25.96
N PRO A 121 -15.55 5.54 -24.66
CA PRO A 121 -14.24 6.03 -24.25
C PRO A 121 -13.09 5.30 -24.96
N ARG A 122 -12.07 6.05 -25.38
CA ARG A 122 -10.86 5.53 -26.00
C ARG A 122 -10.10 4.62 -25.03
N LEU A 123 -9.65 3.47 -25.51
CA LEU A 123 -8.76 2.55 -24.81
C LEU A 123 -7.41 2.51 -25.53
N VAL A 124 -6.33 2.94 -24.86
CA VAL A 124 -4.99 2.92 -25.45
C VAL A 124 -4.17 1.81 -24.81
N TYR A 125 -3.79 0.81 -25.59
CA TYR A 125 -2.82 -0.21 -25.20
C TYR A 125 -1.41 0.32 -25.42
N VAL A 126 -0.58 0.26 -24.38
CA VAL A 126 0.81 0.72 -24.42
C VAL A 126 1.73 -0.38 -23.89
N SER A 127 2.69 -0.79 -24.71
CA SER A 127 3.82 -1.61 -24.31
C SER A 127 5.09 -0.78 -24.43
N ARG A 128 5.83 -0.63 -23.34
CA ARG A 128 7.11 0.11 -23.32
C ARG A 128 8.15 -0.58 -24.19
N GLU A 129 9.12 0.18 -24.69
CA GLU A 129 10.33 -0.40 -25.26
C GLU A 129 11.18 -1.03 -24.15
N LYS A 130 11.78 -2.19 -24.45
CA LYS A 130 12.76 -2.84 -23.57
C LYS A 130 13.97 -3.25 -24.36
N ARG A 131 15.15 -3.05 -23.77
CA ARG A 131 16.44 -3.40 -24.35
C ARG A 131 17.33 -4.03 -23.28
N PRO A 132 18.16 -5.03 -23.63
CA PRO A 132 19.16 -5.55 -22.72
C PRO A 132 20.07 -4.43 -22.19
N GLY A 133 20.36 -4.43 -20.89
CA GLY A 133 21.20 -3.42 -20.24
C GLY A 133 20.45 -2.21 -19.69
N PHE A 134 19.16 -2.02 -20.01
CA PHE A 134 18.35 -0.94 -19.44
C PHE A 134 17.56 -1.40 -18.21
N GLN A 135 17.52 -0.57 -17.17
CA GLN A 135 16.70 -0.81 -15.99
C GLN A 135 15.26 -0.31 -16.23
N HIS A 136 14.26 -1.10 -15.85
CA HIS A 136 12.86 -0.85 -16.23
C HIS A 136 11.90 -0.54 -15.07
N HIS A 137 12.40 -0.58 -13.82
CA HIS A 137 11.69 -0.14 -12.61
C HIS A 137 10.27 -0.72 -12.40
N LYS A 138 10.03 -1.95 -12.87
CA LYS A 138 8.78 -2.72 -12.64
C LYS A 138 7.51 -1.88 -12.87
N LYS A 139 6.66 -1.72 -11.84
CA LYS A 139 5.38 -1.00 -11.88
C LYS A 139 5.58 0.51 -11.95
N ALA A 140 6.51 1.06 -11.16
CA ALA A 140 6.82 2.49 -11.15
C ALA A 140 7.15 3.00 -12.56
N GLY A 141 8.10 2.37 -13.25
CA GLY A 141 8.47 2.77 -14.62
C GLY A 141 7.35 2.59 -15.65
N ALA A 142 6.43 1.65 -15.43
CA ALA A 142 5.24 1.50 -16.29
C ALA A 142 4.25 2.65 -16.08
N MET A 143 3.95 3.00 -14.83
CA MET A 143 3.06 4.13 -14.51
C MET A 143 3.64 5.46 -14.96
N THR A 144 4.95 5.67 -14.78
CA THR A 144 5.65 6.88 -15.23
C THR A 144 5.58 7.03 -16.75
N ALA A 145 5.82 5.96 -17.52
CA ALA A 145 5.66 5.99 -18.98
C ALA A 145 4.20 6.26 -19.41
N LEU A 146 3.22 5.69 -18.69
CA LEU A 146 1.80 5.95 -18.93
C LEU A 146 1.42 7.42 -18.71
N VAL A 147 2.05 8.11 -17.75
CA VAL A 147 1.84 9.54 -17.53
C VAL A 147 2.32 10.36 -18.72
N ARG A 148 3.52 10.06 -19.23
CA ARG A 148 4.11 10.75 -20.38
C ARG A 148 3.28 10.55 -21.64
N VAL A 149 2.99 9.30 -21.99
CA VAL A 149 2.21 8.98 -23.19
C VAL A 149 0.80 9.56 -23.12
N SER A 150 0.15 9.53 -21.94
CA SER A 150 -1.16 10.12 -21.73
C SER A 150 -1.16 11.63 -21.95
N ALA A 151 -0.09 12.33 -21.55
CA ALA A 151 0.07 13.76 -21.76
C ALA A 151 0.18 14.13 -23.24
N VAL A 152 0.79 13.28 -24.06
CA VAL A 152 0.86 13.52 -25.51
C VAL A 152 -0.49 13.25 -26.18
N LEU A 153 -1.15 12.14 -25.83
CA LEU A 153 -2.34 11.69 -26.56
C LEU A 153 -3.65 12.39 -26.18
N THR A 154 -3.81 12.78 -24.91
CA THR A 154 -5.10 13.27 -24.37
C THR A 154 -4.97 14.38 -23.33
N ASN A 155 -3.86 14.39 -22.57
CA ASN A 155 -3.54 15.35 -21.53
C ASN A 155 -4.69 15.64 -20.54
N GLY A 156 -5.28 14.58 -19.98
CA GLY A 156 -6.29 14.73 -18.93
C GLY A 156 -5.66 15.21 -17.59
N PRO A 157 -6.20 16.24 -16.91
CA PRO A 157 -5.59 16.83 -15.70
C PRO A 157 -5.61 15.91 -14.48
N PHE A 158 -6.46 14.88 -14.49
CA PHE A 158 -6.56 13.90 -13.42
C PHE A 158 -6.25 12.49 -13.92
N LEU A 159 -5.59 11.69 -13.08
CA LEU A 159 -5.13 10.34 -13.39
C LEU A 159 -5.68 9.35 -12.35
N LEU A 160 -6.48 8.38 -12.76
CA LEU A 160 -6.88 7.27 -11.91
C LEU A 160 -5.88 6.13 -12.06
N ASN A 161 -5.28 5.66 -10.96
CA ASN A 161 -4.52 4.41 -10.94
C ASN A 161 -5.35 3.25 -10.36
N LEU A 162 -5.29 2.09 -11.04
CA LEU A 162 -5.90 0.83 -10.63
C LEU A 162 -5.00 -0.36 -10.93
N ASP A 163 -4.93 -1.28 -9.97
CA ASP A 163 -4.33 -2.61 -10.18
C ASP A 163 -5.31 -3.56 -10.89
N CYS A 164 -4.77 -4.56 -11.60
CA CYS A 164 -5.56 -5.52 -12.40
C CYS A 164 -6.53 -6.37 -11.57
N ASP A 165 -6.24 -6.57 -10.28
CA ASP A 165 -7.09 -7.31 -9.35
C ASP A 165 -8.18 -6.45 -8.72
N HIS A 166 -8.23 -5.14 -9.03
CA HIS A 166 -9.23 -4.20 -8.53
C HIS A 166 -10.11 -3.67 -9.66
N TYR A 167 -11.42 -3.62 -9.41
CA TYR A 167 -12.41 -3.11 -10.35
C TYR A 167 -13.27 -2.01 -9.72
N ILE A 168 -13.89 -1.19 -10.57
CA ILE A 168 -14.83 -0.14 -10.17
C ILE A 168 -16.16 -0.81 -9.78
N ASN A 169 -16.46 -0.82 -8.48
CA ASN A 169 -17.70 -1.36 -7.94
C ASN A 169 -18.82 -0.31 -7.90
N ASN A 170 -18.50 0.96 -7.64
CA ASN A 170 -19.45 2.08 -7.66
C ASN A 170 -19.19 2.95 -8.89
N SER A 171 -20.18 3.07 -9.78
CA SER A 171 -20.04 3.90 -10.99
C SER A 171 -19.95 5.40 -10.74
N LYS A 172 -20.19 5.84 -9.49
CA LYS A 172 -20.08 7.24 -9.06
C LYS A 172 -18.70 7.59 -8.48
N ALA A 173 -17.79 6.63 -8.33
CA ALA A 173 -16.48 6.84 -7.68
C ALA A 173 -15.69 8.02 -8.28
N LEU A 174 -15.64 8.12 -9.61
CA LEU A 174 -14.96 9.24 -10.29
C LEU A 174 -15.65 10.58 -10.02
N ARG A 175 -16.99 10.61 -10.01
CA ARG A 175 -17.76 11.82 -9.73
C ARG A 175 -17.55 12.29 -8.28
N GLU A 176 -17.47 11.35 -7.34
CA GLU A 176 -17.17 11.62 -5.94
C GLU A 176 -15.75 12.19 -5.78
N ALA A 177 -14.75 11.64 -6.48
CA ALA A 177 -13.39 12.18 -6.47
C ALA A 177 -13.35 13.62 -7.04
N MET A 178 -14.06 13.88 -8.14
CA MET A 178 -14.13 15.22 -8.74
C MET A 178 -14.77 16.24 -7.80
N CYS A 179 -15.68 15.84 -6.90
CA CYS A 179 -16.27 16.74 -5.92
C CYS A 179 -15.21 17.44 -5.04
N PHE A 180 -14.11 16.75 -4.74
CA PHE A 180 -13.01 17.31 -3.95
C PHE A 180 -11.98 18.04 -4.82
N LEU A 181 -11.63 17.46 -5.97
CA LEU A 181 -10.59 17.99 -6.85
C LEU A 181 -11.02 19.25 -7.60
N MET A 182 -12.33 19.41 -7.84
CA MET A 182 -12.91 20.58 -8.50
C MET A 182 -13.39 21.66 -7.51
N ASP A 183 -13.27 21.45 -6.19
CA ASP A 183 -13.62 22.46 -5.20
C ASP A 183 -12.68 23.67 -5.37
N PRO A 184 -13.18 24.90 -5.64
CA PRO A 184 -12.34 26.07 -5.84
C PRO A 184 -11.44 26.41 -4.64
N ASN A 185 -11.86 26.05 -3.44
CA ASN A 185 -11.14 26.36 -2.19
C ASN A 185 -10.12 25.28 -1.83
N LEU A 186 -10.49 24.01 -2.02
CA LEU A 186 -9.69 22.87 -1.58
C LEU A 186 -8.88 22.25 -2.73
N GLY A 187 -9.50 22.06 -3.89
CA GLY A 187 -9.00 21.27 -5.01
C GLY A 187 -7.61 21.66 -5.50
N LYS A 188 -7.30 22.97 -5.49
CA LYS A 188 -5.96 23.48 -5.87
C LYS A 188 -4.81 22.97 -5.02
N GLN A 189 -5.08 22.48 -3.81
CA GLN A 189 -4.07 21.96 -2.87
C GLN A 189 -4.07 20.45 -2.77
N VAL A 190 -5.01 19.78 -3.47
CA VAL A 190 -5.19 18.34 -3.39
C VAL A 190 -4.31 17.66 -4.44
N CYS A 191 -3.40 16.80 -4.00
CA CYS A 191 -2.58 15.98 -4.90
C CYS A 191 -3.30 14.71 -5.32
N TYR A 192 -4.05 14.06 -4.43
CA TYR A 192 -4.84 12.88 -4.77
C TYR A 192 -6.00 12.63 -3.80
N VAL A 193 -7.01 11.92 -4.30
CA VAL A 193 -8.10 11.35 -3.51
C VAL A 193 -7.92 9.84 -3.43
N GLN A 194 -7.70 9.32 -2.22
CA GLN A 194 -7.54 7.89 -1.92
C GLN A 194 -8.88 7.30 -1.50
N PHE A 195 -9.23 6.15 -2.07
CA PHE A 195 -10.38 5.36 -1.64
C PHE A 195 -9.94 4.12 -0.83
N PRO A 196 -10.78 3.62 0.10
CA PRO A 196 -10.51 2.37 0.81
C PRO A 196 -10.44 1.19 -0.16
N GLN A 197 -9.41 0.35 -0.02
CA GLN A 197 -9.37 -0.94 -0.71
C GLN A 197 -10.29 -1.92 0.03
N ARG A 198 -11.23 -2.52 -0.68
CA ARG A 198 -12.12 -3.55 -0.15
C ARG A 198 -11.96 -4.81 -0.99
N PHE A 199 -12.07 -5.97 -0.36
CA PHE A 199 -11.86 -7.24 -1.07
C PHE A 199 -13.12 -8.12 -1.06
N ASP A 200 -13.30 -8.85 -2.16
CA ASP A 200 -14.25 -9.94 -2.30
C ASP A 200 -13.58 -11.28 -1.94
N GLY A 201 -14.38 -12.36 -1.82
CA GLY A 201 -13.85 -13.71 -1.58
C GLY A 201 -13.30 -13.99 -0.17
N ILE A 202 -13.62 -13.14 0.81
CA ILE A 202 -13.20 -13.32 2.20
C ILE A 202 -14.17 -14.26 2.93
N ASP A 203 -13.66 -15.30 3.59
CA ASP A 203 -14.46 -16.18 4.47
C ASP A 203 -15.16 -15.36 5.58
N ARG A 204 -16.30 -15.87 6.08
CA ARG A 204 -17.07 -15.27 7.16
C ARG A 204 -16.24 -14.99 8.41
N ASN A 205 -15.24 -15.83 8.68
CA ASN A 205 -14.38 -15.69 9.87
C ASN A 205 -13.16 -14.78 9.67
N ASP A 206 -12.88 -14.34 8.43
CA ASP A 206 -11.70 -13.56 8.04
C ASP A 206 -10.42 -13.94 8.81
N ARG A 207 -10.09 -15.24 8.80
CA ARG A 207 -9.06 -15.80 9.67
C ARG A 207 -7.66 -15.20 9.46
N TYR A 208 -7.41 -14.62 8.28
CA TYR A 208 -6.14 -14.00 7.92
C TYR A 208 -6.18 -12.47 7.98
N ALA A 209 -7.25 -11.89 8.53
CA ALA A 209 -7.46 -10.44 8.66
C ALA A 209 -7.24 -9.69 7.32
N ASN A 210 -7.70 -10.28 6.22
CA ASN A 210 -7.50 -9.75 4.86
C ASN A 210 -8.26 -8.44 4.63
N ARG A 211 -9.34 -8.18 5.41
CA ARG A 211 -10.07 -6.91 5.32
C ARG A 211 -9.23 -5.70 5.72
N ASN A 212 -8.27 -5.89 6.64
CA ASN A 212 -7.41 -4.84 7.19
C ASN A 212 -8.20 -3.57 7.62
N THR A 213 -9.35 -3.78 8.28
CA THR A 213 -10.29 -2.69 8.61
C THR A 213 -9.71 -1.69 9.59
N VAL A 214 -8.85 -2.10 10.52
CA VAL A 214 -8.16 -1.17 11.43
C VAL A 214 -7.34 -0.14 10.66
N PHE A 215 -6.57 -0.56 9.66
CA PHE A 215 -5.78 0.37 8.84
C PHE A 215 -6.66 1.32 8.02
N PHE A 216 -7.65 0.79 7.29
CA PHE A 216 -8.47 1.59 6.39
C PHE A 216 -9.54 2.44 7.11
N ASP A 217 -10.18 1.91 8.15
CA ASP A 217 -11.34 2.55 8.79
C ASP A 217 -11.00 3.32 10.08
N ILE A 218 -9.83 3.10 10.66
CA ILE A 218 -9.36 3.82 11.85
C ILE A 218 -8.18 4.72 11.49
N ASN A 219 -7.06 4.12 11.05
CA ASN A 219 -5.80 4.84 10.89
C ASN A 219 -5.84 5.88 9.75
N LEU A 220 -6.22 5.48 8.53
CA LEU A 220 -6.27 6.41 7.39
C LEU A 220 -7.29 7.54 7.58
N ARG A 221 -8.41 7.28 8.28
CA ARG A 221 -9.35 8.34 8.67
C ARG A 221 -8.72 9.33 9.65
N GLY A 222 -7.91 8.84 10.60
CA GLY A 222 -7.16 9.69 11.52
C GLY A 222 -6.18 10.60 10.80
N LEU A 223 -5.44 10.08 9.81
CA LEU A 223 -4.48 10.85 9.01
C LEU A 223 -5.15 11.90 8.11
N ASP A 224 -6.38 11.64 7.65
CA ASP A 224 -7.15 12.59 6.83
C ASP A 224 -7.40 13.95 7.52
N GLY A 225 -7.46 13.94 8.86
CA GLY A 225 -7.59 15.16 9.67
C GLY A 225 -6.33 16.04 9.71
N ILE A 226 -5.15 15.49 9.36
CA ILE A 226 -3.86 16.19 9.44
C ILE A 226 -3.47 16.72 8.06
N GLN A 227 -2.94 15.86 7.18
CA GLN A 227 -2.51 16.24 5.83
C GLN A 227 -3.10 15.32 4.76
N GLY A 228 -3.77 14.23 5.17
CA GLY A 228 -4.40 13.29 4.26
C GLY A 228 -3.85 11.86 4.43
N PRO A 229 -4.52 10.85 3.85
CA PRO A 229 -4.04 9.47 3.88
C PRO A 229 -2.76 9.30 3.03
N VAL A 230 -1.96 8.30 3.36
CA VAL A 230 -0.86 7.86 2.49
C VAL A 230 -1.39 7.17 1.22
N TYR A 231 -0.61 7.20 0.14
CA TYR A 231 -0.93 6.48 -1.09
C TYR A 231 -0.64 4.97 -0.94
N VAL A 232 -1.62 4.12 -1.24
CA VAL A 232 -1.55 2.66 -1.02
C VAL A 232 -1.59 1.82 -2.31
N GLY A 233 -1.27 2.41 -3.46
CA GLY A 233 -0.95 1.66 -4.68
C GLY A 233 -2.09 1.42 -5.69
N THR A 234 -3.36 1.65 -5.31
CA THR A 234 -4.54 1.50 -6.20
C THR A 234 -5.73 2.32 -5.68
N GLY A 235 -6.69 2.61 -6.55
CA GLY A 235 -7.94 3.30 -6.20
C GLY A 235 -7.72 4.77 -5.86
N CYS A 236 -6.83 5.45 -6.60
CA CYS A 236 -6.44 6.83 -6.35
C CYS A 236 -6.59 7.70 -7.59
N VAL A 237 -7.22 8.86 -7.41
CA VAL A 237 -7.31 9.89 -8.43
C VAL A 237 -6.30 10.98 -8.13
N PHE A 238 -5.23 11.05 -8.92
CA PHE A 238 -4.14 12.01 -8.80
C PHE A 238 -4.40 13.27 -9.62
N ASN A 239 -3.91 14.40 -9.13
CA ASN A 239 -3.71 15.62 -9.88
C ASN A 239 -2.39 15.51 -10.66
N ARG A 240 -2.46 15.67 -11.99
CA ARG A 240 -1.31 15.52 -12.90
C ARG A 240 -0.17 16.48 -12.58
N THR A 241 -0.48 17.73 -12.22
CA THR A 241 0.56 18.73 -11.88
C THR A 241 1.35 18.32 -10.65
N ALA A 242 0.69 17.69 -9.68
CA ALA A 242 1.34 17.17 -8.50
C ALA A 242 2.26 15.97 -8.83
N VAL A 243 1.87 15.11 -9.79
CA VAL A 243 2.70 14.00 -10.31
C VAL A 243 3.93 14.51 -11.08
N TYR A 244 3.81 15.63 -11.79
CA TYR A 244 4.94 16.33 -12.42
C TYR A 244 5.89 17.00 -11.42
N GLY A 245 5.54 16.96 -10.12
CA GLY A 245 6.36 17.49 -9.05
C GLY A 245 6.37 19.00 -8.96
N TYR A 246 5.34 19.68 -9.50
CA TYR A 246 5.10 21.08 -9.18
C TYR A 246 4.72 21.24 -7.71
N GLU A 247 4.94 22.44 -7.18
CA GLU A 247 4.53 22.80 -5.84
C GLU A 247 3.07 23.24 -5.79
N PRO A 248 2.35 22.98 -4.68
CA PRO A 248 1.01 23.50 -4.52
C PRO A 248 1.03 25.04 -4.41
N PRO A 249 0.00 25.73 -4.93
CA PRO A 249 -0.11 27.18 -4.86
C PRO A 249 -0.07 27.66 -3.41
N LEU A 250 0.76 28.66 -3.15
CA LEU A 250 0.95 29.23 -1.82
C LEU A 250 -0.37 29.85 -1.33
N LYS A 251 -0.78 29.51 -0.09
CA LYS A 251 -1.87 30.26 0.55
C LYS A 251 -1.43 31.71 0.73
N PRO A 252 -2.24 32.72 0.37
CA PRO A 252 -2.01 34.05 0.87
C PRO A 252 -2.00 33.99 2.39
N LYS A 253 -0.90 34.42 3.01
CA LYS A 253 -0.77 34.45 4.47
C LYS A 253 -1.82 35.42 5.01
N HIS A 254 -2.96 34.91 5.48
CA HIS A 254 -3.72 35.64 6.47
C HIS A 254 -2.84 35.71 7.72
N LYS A 255 -2.28 36.89 7.98
CA LYS A 255 -1.66 37.20 9.28
C LYS A 255 -2.74 36.98 10.34
N ARG A 256 -2.82 35.79 10.91
CA ARG A 256 -3.44 35.62 12.22
C ARG A 256 -2.58 36.45 13.17
N ALA A 257 -3.14 37.55 13.66
CA ALA A 257 -2.58 38.26 14.80
C ALA A 257 -2.36 37.21 15.89
N GLY A 258 -1.10 37.01 16.28
CA GLY A 258 -0.73 35.98 17.23
C GLY A 258 -1.48 36.21 18.54
N ALA A 259 -2.11 35.16 19.05
CA ALA A 259 -2.76 35.13 20.36
C ALA A 259 -1.80 35.38 21.54
N LEU A 260 -0.50 35.56 21.28
CA LEU A 260 0.55 35.86 22.25
C LEU A 260 0.86 37.37 22.42
N SER A 261 0.20 38.27 21.68
CA SER A 261 0.39 39.73 21.87
C SER A 261 -0.64 40.39 22.79
N SER A 262 -1.49 39.62 23.48
CA SER A 262 -2.53 40.16 24.38
C SER A 262 -2.22 40.00 25.88
N LEU A 263 -1.05 39.44 26.24
CA LEU A 263 -0.70 39.11 27.63
C LEU A 263 0.41 39.96 28.25
N CYS A 264 0.95 40.96 27.55
CA CYS A 264 1.90 41.92 28.12
C CYS A 264 1.43 43.35 27.88
N GLY A 265 0.77 43.91 28.89
CA GLY A 265 0.41 45.32 28.95
C GLY A 265 1.65 46.23 28.98
N GLY A 266 1.59 47.26 28.14
CA GLY A 266 2.28 48.55 28.18
C GLY A 266 3.59 48.73 28.95
N SER A 267 4.61 49.23 28.25
CA SER A 267 5.13 50.57 28.57
C SER A 267 5.93 51.16 27.40
N ARG A 268 5.51 52.36 27.00
CA ARG A 268 6.21 53.26 26.08
C ARG A 268 7.57 53.66 26.66
N LYS A 269 8.62 53.64 25.85
CA LYS A 269 9.70 54.64 25.94
C LYS A 269 10.16 55.07 24.55
N LYS A 270 9.96 56.36 24.29
CA LYS A 270 10.52 57.12 23.17
C LYS A 270 12.03 57.29 23.38
N SER A 271 12.83 57.16 22.34
CA SER A 271 14.03 57.98 22.18
C SER A 271 14.14 58.44 20.73
N SER A 272 14.42 59.74 20.60
CA SER A 272 14.45 60.55 19.39
C SER A 272 15.88 60.80 18.92
N LYS A 273 16.10 60.86 17.61
CA LYS A 273 16.97 61.82 16.86
C LYS A 273 16.91 61.44 15.36
N SER A 274 16.20 62.21 14.53
CA SER A 274 16.70 63.25 13.60
C SER A 274 17.78 62.75 12.64
N SER A 275 17.83 63.00 11.33
CA SER A 275 17.01 63.70 10.32
C SER A 275 17.90 63.72 9.07
N LYS A 276 17.39 63.38 7.87
CA LYS A 276 17.73 64.07 6.61
C LYS A 276 16.87 63.57 5.44
N LYS A 277 16.24 64.55 4.78
CA LYS A 277 15.61 64.56 3.44
C LYS A 277 16.45 63.79 2.41
N GLY A 278 15.95 63.17 1.36
CA GLY A 278 14.66 63.19 0.68
C GLY A 278 14.94 63.06 -0.82
N SER A 279 14.24 62.17 -1.53
CA SER A 279 13.95 62.32 -2.96
C SER A 279 12.85 61.34 -3.38
N ASP A 280 11.77 61.91 -3.88
CA ASP A 280 10.69 61.21 -4.54
C ASP A 280 11.20 60.52 -5.81
N LYS A 281 10.96 59.20 -5.91
CA LYS A 281 10.78 58.54 -7.20
C LYS A 281 9.60 57.57 -7.10
N LYS A 282 8.47 57.99 -7.68
CA LYS A 282 7.38 57.12 -8.13
C LYS A 282 7.98 55.90 -8.85
N LYS A 283 7.78 54.69 -8.32
CA LYS A 283 7.80 53.47 -9.11
C LYS A 283 6.36 53.00 -9.27
N SER A 284 5.88 53.15 -10.50
CA SER A 284 4.64 52.57 -11.01
C SER A 284 4.62 51.07 -10.73
N GLY A 285 3.52 50.59 -10.16
CA GLY A 285 3.20 49.17 -10.16
C GLY A 285 2.95 48.72 -11.59
N LYS A 286 3.68 47.68 -12.02
CA LYS A 286 3.23 46.80 -13.10
C LYS A 286 2.63 45.55 -12.45
N PRO A 287 1.54 44.98 -13.00
CA PRO A 287 0.99 43.73 -12.51
C PRO A 287 1.99 42.60 -12.82
N VAL A 288 2.32 41.80 -11.82
CA VAL A 288 3.11 40.58 -11.98
C VAL A 288 2.18 39.52 -12.56
N ASP A 289 2.51 39.05 -13.76
CA ASP A 289 1.87 37.93 -14.46
C ASP A 289 2.17 36.61 -13.70
N PRO A 290 1.20 35.73 -13.39
CA PRO A 290 1.43 34.53 -12.57
C PRO A 290 2.07 33.35 -13.34
N THR A 291 2.56 33.58 -14.56
CA THR A 291 3.02 32.57 -15.52
C THR A 291 4.49 32.16 -15.39
N VAL A 292 5.25 32.70 -14.43
CA VAL A 292 6.68 32.37 -14.25
C VAL A 292 6.93 31.73 -12.87
N PRO A 293 7.63 30.58 -12.78
CA PRO A 293 8.00 29.99 -11.50
C PRO A 293 8.98 30.91 -10.75
N VAL A 294 8.60 31.32 -9.55
CA VAL A 294 9.49 32.05 -8.63
C VAL A 294 10.47 31.06 -8.00
N PHE A 295 11.71 31.06 -8.47
CA PHE A 295 12.81 30.35 -7.83
C PHE A 295 13.47 31.23 -6.75
N SER A 296 13.97 30.58 -5.69
CA SER A 296 14.78 31.20 -4.65
C SER A 296 16.04 31.81 -5.27
N LEU A 297 16.16 33.14 -5.20
CA LEU A 297 17.21 33.96 -5.78
C LEU A 297 18.39 34.19 -4.80
N ASP A 298 18.75 33.22 -3.98
CA ASP A 298 19.78 33.43 -2.94
C ASP A 298 21.20 32.98 -3.33
N ASP A 299 21.43 32.37 -4.51
CA ASP A 299 22.74 31.78 -4.85
C ASP A 299 23.40 32.28 -6.16
N ILE A 300 22.91 33.34 -6.81
CA ILE A 300 23.58 33.92 -8.00
C ILE A 300 23.53 35.44 -7.96
N GLU A 301 24.31 36.05 -7.07
CA GLU A 301 24.69 37.46 -7.19
C GLU A 301 26.21 37.57 -7.20
N GLU A 302 26.82 37.39 -8.38
CA GLU A 302 28.12 37.98 -8.67
C GLU A 302 28.35 38.07 -10.19
N GLY A 303 28.26 39.29 -10.73
CA GLY A 303 29.16 39.71 -11.81
C GLY A 303 28.59 39.95 -13.23
N VAL A 304 28.41 41.24 -13.51
CA VAL A 304 28.69 41.97 -14.77
C VAL A 304 27.56 42.13 -15.82
N GLU A 305 27.24 43.41 -16.05
CA GLU A 305 26.24 43.99 -16.94
C GLU A 305 26.57 43.80 -18.44
N GLY A 306 25.57 43.40 -19.24
CA GLY A 306 25.63 43.40 -20.70
C GLY A 306 24.26 43.19 -21.36
N ALA A 307 23.52 44.28 -21.62
CA ALA A 307 22.17 44.27 -22.17
C ALA A 307 22.10 43.66 -23.58
N GLY A 308 21.25 42.63 -23.76
CA GLY A 308 20.86 42.05 -25.05
C GLY A 308 21.19 40.56 -25.23
N PHE A 309 22.14 40.01 -24.46
CA PHE A 309 22.59 38.60 -24.56
C PHE A 309 22.10 37.72 -23.39
N ASP A 310 21.62 38.33 -22.30
CA ASP A 310 21.16 37.64 -21.08
C ASP A 310 19.71 37.10 -21.17
N ASP A 311 18.85 37.70 -22.00
CA ASP A 311 17.47 37.22 -22.18
C ASP A 311 17.43 35.90 -22.97
N GLU A 312 18.25 35.77 -24.02
CA GLU A 312 18.40 34.50 -24.75
C GLU A 312 19.07 33.44 -23.90
N LYS A 313 20.10 33.81 -23.13
CA LYS A 313 20.77 32.89 -22.20
C LYS A 313 19.84 32.43 -21.08
N SER A 314 18.98 33.30 -20.53
CA SER A 314 18.02 32.94 -19.49
C SER A 314 16.85 32.10 -20.03
N LEU A 315 16.36 32.38 -21.23
CA LEU A 315 15.38 31.54 -21.93
C LEU A 315 15.97 30.16 -22.27
N LEU A 316 17.21 30.12 -22.78
CA LEU A 316 17.94 28.87 -23.04
C LEU A 316 18.20 28.10 -21.74
N MET A 317 18.62 28.75 -20.65
CA MET A 317 18.78 28.11 -19.35
C MET A 317 17.44 27.59 -18.81
N SER A 318 16.33 28.31 -19.03
CA SER A 318 15.00 27.85 -18.65
C SER A 318 14.54 26.63 -19.46
N GLN A 319 14.82 26.60 -20.77
CA GLN A 319 14.52 25.46 -21.64
C GLN A 319 15.40 24.26 -21.31
N MET A 320 16.71 24.45 -21.13
CA MET A 320 17.63 23.40 -20.68
C MET A 320 17.21 22.82 -19.33
N SER A 321 16.71 23.65 -18.40
CA SER A 321 16.19 23.16 -17.12
C SER A 321 14.92 22.33 -17.28
N LEU A 322 14.04 22.68 -18.23
CA LEU A 322 12.82 21.92 -18.53
C LEU A 322 13.14 20.62 -19.26
N GLU A 323 14.12 20.61 -20.15
CA GLU A 323 14.59 19.40 -20.83
C GLU A 323 15.27 18.43 -19.86
N GLN A 324 16.12 18.94 -18.96
CA GLN A 324 16.70 18.12 -17.89
C GLN A 324 15.60 17.56 -16.98
N ARG A 325 14.55 18.34 -16.72
CA ARG A 325 13.48 17.93 -15.82
C ARG A 325 12.52 16.92 -16.45
N PHE A 326 12.02 17.19 -17.66
CA PHE A 326 10.93 16.45 -18.30
C PHE A 326 11.36 15.55 -19.46
N GLY A 327 12.57 15.76 -19.99
CA GLY A 327 13.12 15.05 -21.15
C GLY A 327 13.12 15.89 -22.43
N GLN A 328 13.67 15.30 -23.49
CA GLN A 328 13.99 15.98 -24.76
C GLN A 328 12.77 16.26 -25.67
N SER A 329 11.59 15.73 -25.34
CA SER A 329 10.39 15.93 -26.16
C SER A 329 9.79 17.33 -25.95
N ALA A 330 9.99 18.22 -26.92
CA ALA A 330 9.38 19.55 -26.92
C ALA A 330 7.83 19.50 -26.88
N VAL A 331 7.23 18.51 -27.53
CA VAL A 331 5.77 18.32 -27.56
C VAL A 331 5.25 17.95 -26.17
N PHE A 332 5.94 17.03 -25.48
CA PHE A 332 5.59 16.66 -24.12
C PHE A 332 5.79 17.84 -23.16
N VAL A 333 6.94 18.53 -23.23
CA VAL A 333 7.21 19.72 -22.40
C VAL A 333 6.12 20.77 -22.59
N ALA A 334 5.76 21.11 -23.84
CA ALA A 334 4.68 22.04 -24.12
C ALA A 334 3.32 21.57 -23.54
N SER A 335 3.01 20.28 -23.62
CA SER A 335 1.80 19.70 -23.04
C SER A 335 1.76 19.83 -21.51
N THR A 336 2.91 19.72 -20.83
CA THR A 336 2.98 19.89 -19.36
C THR A 336 2.69 21.31 -18.88
N LEU A 337 2.91 22.32 -19.73
CA LEU A 337 2.67 23.73 -19.41
C LEU A 337 1.19 24.13 -19.55
N MET A 338 0.34 23.26 -20.11
CA MET A 338 -1.10 23.51 -20.28
C MET A 338 -1.86 23.14 -19.00
N GLU A 339 -2.19 24.13 -18.16
CA GLU A 339 -2.86 23.89 -16.86
C GLU A 339 -4.24 23.24 -17.00
N ASN A 340 -5.02 23.63 -18.01
CA ASN A 340 -6.35 23.05 -18.28
C ASN A 340 -6.29 21.71 -19.03
N GLY A 341 -5.10 21.23 -19.38
CA GLY A 341 -4.90 20.02 -20.17
C GLY A 341 -5.37 20.16 -21.62
N GLY A 342 -5.61 19.01 -22.24
CA GLY A 342 -5.97 18.89 -23.66
C GLY A 342 -4.76 18.89 -24.61
N VAL A 343 -5.06 18.69 -25.89
CA VAL A 343 -4.07 18.62 -26.98
C VAL A 343 -4.29 19.81 -27.92
N PRO A 344 -3.24 20.47 -28.43
CA PRO A 344 -3.39 21.56 -29.39
C PRO A 344 -4.22 21.15 -30.62
N GLN A 345 -5.14 22.01 -31.07
CA GLN A 345 -6.02 21.74 -32.22
C GLN A 345 -5.26 21.52 -33.54
N SER A 346 -4.02 22.01 -33.65
CA SER A 346 -3.15 21.85 -34.81
C SER A 346 -2.43 20.50 -34.87
N ALA A 347 -2.51 19.66 -33.84
CA ALA A 347 -1.79 18.39 -33.78
C ALA A 347 -2.50 17.31 -34.60
N THR A 348 -1.78 16.65 -35.52
CA THR A 348 -2.32 15.52 -36.28
C THR A 348 -2.18 14.21 -35.49
N PRO A 349 -3.12 13.25 -35.62
CA PRO A 349 -3.03 11.98 -34.91
C PRO A 349 -1.72 11.22 -35.16
N GLU A 350 -1.20 11.24 -36.39
CA GLU A 350 0.05 10.56 -36.77
C GLU A 350 1.27 11.15 -36.06
N THR A 351 1.36 12.48 -35.97
CA THR A 351 2.46 13.15 -35.26
C THR A 351 2.40 12.87 -33.77
N LEU A 352 1.20 12.87 -33.18
CA LEU A 352 1.00 12.51 -31.79
C LEU A 352 1.37 11.05 -31.50
N LEU A 353 1.05 10.11 -32.39
CA LEU A 353 1.44 8.70 -32.22
C LEU A 353 2.96 8.51 -32.31
N LYS A 354 3.62 9.16 -33.28
CA LYS A 354 5.08 9.11 -33.41
C LYS A 354 5.76 9.65 -32.15
N GLU A 355 5.26 10.76 -31.64
CA GLU A 355 5.76 11.37 -30.41
C GLU A 355 5.48 10.50 -29.18
N ALA A 356 4.28 9.91 -29.11
CA ALA A 356 3.89 8.99 -28.05
C ALA A 356 4.83 7.76 -27.99
N ILE A 357 5.30 7.24 -29.13
CA ILE A 357 6.30 6.17 -29.21
C ILE A 357 7.67 6.66 -28.71
N HIS A 358 8.07 7.88 -29.05
CA HIS A 358 9.34 8.45 -28.59
C HIS A 358 9.41 8.58 -27.06
N VAL A 359 8.35 9.09 -26.41
CA VAL A 359 8.33 9.32 -24.96
C VAL A 359 8.25 8.04 -24.11
N ILE A 360 8.00 6.88 -24.72
CA ILE A 360 8.01 5.56 -24.05
C ILE A 360 9.27 4.73 -24.34
N SER A 361 10.25 5.31 -25.03
CA SER A 361 11.53 4.66 -25.33
C SER A 361 12.33 4.38 -24.05
N CYS A 362 13.20 3.37 -24.09
CA CYS A 362 13.91 2.90 -22.90
C CYS A 362 14.92 3.91 -22.35
N GLY A 363 15.51 4.75 -23.21
CA GLY A 363 16.48 5.79 -22.83
C GLY A 363 15.87 7.16 -22.56
N TYR A 364 14.55 7.31 -22.62
CA TYR A 364 13.91 8.64 -22.43
C TYR A 364 14.16 9.22 -21.04
N GLU A 365 14.32 8.36 -20.03
CA GLU A 365 14.49 8.75 -18.64
C GLU A 365 15.96 9.06 -18.29
N ASP A 366 16.89 8.81 -19.21
CA ASP A 366 18.32 8.98 -18.97
C ASP A 366 18.67 10.46 -18.75
N LYS A 367 19.34 10.75 -17.62
CA LYS A 367 19.73 12.11 -17.18
C LYS A 367 18.54 13.06 -16.95
N THR A 368 17.34 12.51 -16.76
CA THR A 368 16.16 13.29 -16.39
C THR A 368 15.81 13.16 -14.91
N ASP A 369 14.90 14.01 -14.43
CA ASP A 369 14.37 13.94 -13.07
C ASP A 369 13.23 12.90 -12.88
N TRP A 370 12.93 12.11 -13.91
CA TRP A 370 11.94 11.03 -13.84
C TRP A 370 12.39 9.92 -12.88
N GLY A 371 11.49 9.55 -11.98
CA GLY A 371 11.72 8.51 -10.97
C GLY A 371 12.53 8.96 -9.75
N SER A 372 13.32 10.03 -9.85
CA SER A 372 14.04 10.62 -8.71
C SER A 372 13.20 11.70 -8.01
N GLU A 373 12.65 12.62 -8.80
CA GLU A 373 11.84 13.75 -8.32
C GLU A 373 10.43 13.76 -8.95
N ILE A 374 10.26 13.18 -10.13
CA ILE A 374 9.03 13.29 -10.93
C ILE A 374 8.41 11.92 -11.18
N GLY A 375 7.07 11.86 -11.22
CA GLY A 375 6.35 10.62 -11.42
C GLY A 375 6.35 9.74 -10.17
N TRP A 376 6.37 8.43 -10.38
CA TRP A 376 6.50 7.47 -9.29
C TRP A 376 7.96 7.30 -8.91
N ILE A 377 8.25 7.40 -7.62
CA ILE A 377 9.62 7.43 -7.12
C ILE A 377 10.24 6.03 -7.14
N TYR A 378 11.43 5.92 -7.74
CA TYR A 378 12.16 4.66 -7.90
C TYR A 378 13.00 4.35 -6.66
N GLY A 379 13.44 3.09 -6.55
CA GLY A 379 14.44 2.67 -5.55
C GLY A 379 13.88 1.95 -4.32
N SER A 380 12.56 1.80 -4.19
CA SER A 380 11.94 0.94 -3.16
C SER A 380 10.91 -0.01 -3.78
N VAL A 381 10.71 -1.17 -3.16
CA VAL A 381 9.61 -2.10 -3.48
C VAL A 381 8.22 -1.53 -3.16
N ILE A 382 8.13 -0.51 -2.29
CA ILE A 382 6.88 0.20 -1.95
C ILE A 382 6.92 1.63 -2.51
N GLU A 383 6.98 1.76 -3.84
CA GLU A 383 7.01 3.08 -4.50
C GLU A 383 5.78 3.93 -4.18
N ASP A 384 4.68 3.31 -3.77
CA ASP A 384 3.42 3.95 -3.45
C ASP A 384 3.54 4.90 -2.24
N ILE A 385 3.94 4.38 -1.07
CA ILE A 385 4.11 5.18 0.14
C ILE A 385 5.18 6.25 -0.09
N LEU A 386 6.29 5.91 -0.78
CA LEU A 386 7.37 6.84 -1.07
C LEU A 386 6.92 8.00 -1.96
N THR A 387 6.15 7.72 -3.00
CA THR A 387 5.60 8.75 -3.91
C THR A 387 4.64 9.67 -3.14
N GLY A 388 3.74 9.11 -2.32
CA GLY A 388 2.83 9.89 -1.48
C GLY A 388 3.58 10.79 -0.49
N PHE A 389 4.58 10.24 0.20
CA PHE A 389 5.44 10.98 1.12
C PHE A 389 6.15 12.15 0.45
N LYS A 390 6.71 11.93 -0.75
CA LYS A 390 7.39 12.98 -1.51
C LYS A 390 6.46 14.12 -1.88
N MET A 391 5.22 13.81 -2.29
CA MET A 391 4.20 14.83 -2.59
C MET A 391 3.78 15.60 -1.33
N HIS A 392 3.57 14.91 -0.20
CA HIS A 392 3.25 15.56 1.08
C HIS A 392 4.40 16.44 1.59
N ALA A 393 5.66 16.02 1.39
CA ALA A 393 6.84 16.80 1.75
C ALA A 393 6.93 18.12 0.98
N ARG A 394 6.48 18.16 -0.27
CA ARG A 394 6.33 19.40 -1.07
C ARG A 394 5.21 20.32 -0.55
N GLY A 395 4.32 19.82 0.30
CA GLY A 395 3.22 20.57 0.90
C GLY A 395 1.84 20.27 0.32
N TRP A 396 1.73 19.28 -0.57
CA TRP A 396 0.44 18.85 -1.08
C TRP A 396 -0.39 18.17 0.02
N ARG A 397 -1.71 18.20 -0.14
CA ARG A 397 -2.68 17.54 0.74
C ARG A 397 -3.35 16.39 -0.01
N SER A 398 -3.60 15.25 0.63
CA SER A 398 -4.46 14.20 0.09
C SER A 398 -5.81 14.15 0.83
N ILE A 399 -6.78 13.44 0.26
CA ILE A 399 -8.13 13.29 0.82
C ILE A 399 -8.50 11.82 0.87
N TYR A 400 -9.12 11.39 1.98
CA TYR A 400 -9.67 10.06 2.12
C TYR A 400 -11.19 10.03 1.88
N CYS A 401 -11.63 9.41 0.78
CA CYS A 401 -13.05 9.34 0.42
C CYS A 401 -13.64 7.95 0.69
N MET A 402 -14.67 7.89 1.54
CA MET A 402 -15.33 6.65 1.92
C MET A 402 -16.82 6.64 1.56
N PRO A 403 -17.17 6.27 0.32
CA PRO A 403 -18.57 6.15 -0.07
C PRO A 403 -19.29 4.98 0.60
N LYS A 404 -20.62 5.09 0.72
CA LYS A 404 -21.48 4.05 1.30
C LYS A 404 -21.33 2.70 0.58
N ARG A 405 -21.32 2.74 -0.76
CA ARG A 405 -20.94 1.58 -1.59
C ARG A 405 -19.43 1.65 -1.82
N PRO A 406 -18.65 0.61 -1.52
CA PRO A 406 -17.23 0.60 -1.80
C PRO A 406 -16.95 1.01 -3.25
N ALA A 407 -16.10 2.03 -3.45
CA ALA A 407 -15.77 2.54 -4.77
C ALA A 407 -15.08 1.49 -5.63
N PHE A 408 -14.06 0.87 -5.05
CA PHE A 408 -13.24 -0.15 -5.66
C PHE A 408 -13.30 -1.42 -4.82
N LYS A 409 -13.34 -2.56 -5.52
CA LYS A 409 -13.25 -3.88 -4.91
C LYS A 409 -12.21 -4.70 -5.64
N GLY A 410 -11.51 -5.58 -4.94
CA GLY A 410 -10.56 -6.49 -5.56
C GLY A 410 -10.51 -7.87 -4.93
N SER A 411 -9.64 -8.72 -5.44
CA SER A 411 -9.44 -10.08 -4.91
C SER A 411 -8.40 -10.10 -3.79
N ALA A 412 -8.74 -10.72 -2.64
CA ALA A 412 -7.80 -10.92 -1.54
C ALA A 412 -6.93 -12.17 -1.76
N PRO A 413 -5.72 -12.24 -1.16
CA PRO A 413 -4.96 -13.49 -1.07
C PRO A 413 -5.78 -14.57 -0.34
N ILE A 414 -5.77 -15.77 -0.89
CA ILE A 414 -6.67 -16.85 -0.45
C ILE A 414 -6.05 -17.64 0.71
N ASN A 415 -4.73 -17.85 0.72
CA ASN A 415 -4.03 -18.62 1.76
C ASN A 415 -3.05 -17.78 2.61
N LEU A 416 -2.66 -18.33 3.76
CA LEU A 416 -1.77 -17.66 4.71
C LEU A 416 -0.39 -17.37 4.11
N SER A 417 0.17 -18.27 3.32
CA SER A 417 1.53 -18.15 2.80
C SER A 417 1.64 -17.00 1.79
N ASP A 418 0.65 -16.86 0.92
CA ASP A 418 0.57 -15.72 -0.02
C ASP A 418 0.36 -14.41 0.73
N ARG A 419 -0.47 -14.41 1.79
CA ARG A 419 -0.65 -13.25 2.66
C ARG A 419 0.65 -12.85 3.39
N LEU A 420 1.41 -13.80 3.92
CA LEU A 420 2.70 -13.54 4.57
C LEU A 420 3.76 -13.05 3.59
N ASN A 421 3.82 -13.59 2.37
CA ASN A 421 4.70 -13.08 1.32
C ASN A 421 4.32 -11.66 0.90
N GLN A 422 3.03 -11.31 0.90
CA GLN A 422 2.59 -9.94 0.66
C GLN A 422 3.09 -8.99 1.76
N VAL A 423 2.91 -9.35 3.03
CA VAL A 423 3.37 -8.55 4.18
C VAL A 423 4.90 -8.46 4.21
N LEU A 424 5.61 -9.53 3.84
CA LEU A 424 7.07 -9.53 3.70
C LEU A 424 7.52 -8.46 2.70
N ARG A 425 6.87 -8.36 1.53
CA ARG A 425 7.20 -7.33 0.53
C ARG A 425 6.98 -5.92 1.05
N TRP A 426 5.89 -5.69 1.78
CA TRP A 426 5.62 -4.40 2.41
C TRP A 426 6.67 -4.05 3.46
N ALA A 427 7.01 -4.99 4.34
CA ALA A 427 8.01 -4.79 5.38
C ALA A 427 9.41 -4.57 4.79
N LEU A 428 9.79 -5.32 3.76
CA LEU A 428 11.07 -5.14 3.06
C LEU A 428 11.17 -3.74 2.46
N GLY A 429 10.13 -3.31 1.75
CA GLY A 429 10.09 -1.97 1.17
C GLY A 429 10.15 -0.87 2.23
N SER A 430 9.49 -1.02 3.38
CA SER A 430 9.57 -0.07 4.50
C SER A 430 10.99 0.02 5.07
N VAL A 431 11.69 -1.11 5.19
CA VAL A 431 13.10 -1.15 5.62
C VAL A 431 14.02 -0.49 4.59
N GLU A 432 13.78 -0.71 3.28
CA GLU A 432 14.52 -0.01 2.22
C GLU A 432 14.34 1.52 2.32
N ILE A 433 13.12 2.01 2.54
CA ILE A 433 12.88 3.45 2.75
C ILE A 433 13.61 3.96 3.99
N LEU A 434 13.56 3.21 5.10
CA LEU A 434 14.19 3.58 6.37
C LEU A 434 15.70 3.82 6.22
N PHE A 435 16.38 3.01 5.40
CA PHE A 435 17.82 3.13 5.13
C PHE A 435 18.16 3.93 3.86
N SER A 436 17.15 4.45 3.15
CA SER A 436 17.36 5.26 1.95
C SER A 436 17.59 6.75 2.27
N ARG A 437 18.00 7.52 1.25
CA ARG A 437 18.04 8.99 1.29
C ARG A 437 16.68 9.61 1.66
N HIS A 438 15.58 8.92 1.35
CA HIS A 438 14.21 9.43 1.53
C HIS A 438 13.57 9.05 2.87
N CYS A 439 14.36 8.70 3.89
CA CYS A 439 13.82 8.37 5.20
C CYS A 439 13.12 9.58 5.86
N PRO A 440 11.88 9.45 6.33
CA PRO A 440 11.12 10.55 6.96
C PRO A 440 11.78 11.17 8.20
N ILE A 441 12.75 10.48 8.82
CA ILE A 441 13.47 10.94 10.02
C ILE A 441 14.40 12.12 9.70
N TRP A 442 15.03 12.16 8.52
CA TRP A 442 15.96 13.23 8.12
C TRP A 442 15.61 13.91 6.79
N TYR A 443 14.76 13.30 5.96
CA TYR A 443 14.40 13.85 4.66
C TYR A 443 13.33 14.94 4.74
N GLY A 444 13.44 15.99 3.92
CA GLY A 444 12.38 16.97 3.68
C GLY A 444 12.06 17.90 4.85
N TYR A 445 13.04 18.23 5.69
CA TYR A 445 12.88 19.23 6.78
C TYR A 445 12.73 20.67 6.27
N SER A 446 13.27 20.97 5.09
CA SER A 446 13.01 22.22 4.37
C SER A 446 11.62 22.26 3.72
N GLY A 447 10.88 21.14 3.72
CA GLY A 447 9.57 21.01 3.10
C GLY A 447 8.43 21.53 3.96
N ARG A 448 7.20 21.31 3.48
CA ARG A 448 5.94 21.76 4.11
C ARG A 448 5.15 20.61 4.77
N LEU A 449 5.84 19.56 5.20
CA LEU A 449 5.24 18.41 5.89
C LEU A 449 4.87 18.77 7.33
N LYS A 450 3.62 18.52 7.73
CA LYS A 450 3.20 18.74 9.13
C LYS A 450 3.95 17.79 10.07
N TRP A 451 4.25 18.25 11.28
CA TRP A 451 5.00 17.43 12.26
C TRP A 451 4.29 16.10 12.60
N LEU A 452 2.98 16.13 12.84
CA LEU A 452 2.22 14.92 13.17
C LEU A 452 2.11 13.96 11.96
N GLU A 453 2.06 14.50 10.74
CA GLU A 453 2.12 13.72 9.50
C GLU A 453 3.51 13.05 9.34
N ARG A 454 4.58 13.79 9.63
CA ARG A 454 5.94 13.24 9.66
C ARG A 454 6.03 12.09 10.65
N PHE A 455 5.48 12.24 11.85
CA PHE A 455 5.45 11.18 12.84
C PHE A 455 4.72 9.92 12.33
N ALA A 456 3.59 10.10 11.63
CA ALA A 456 2.87 9.00 11.00
C ALA A 456 3.70 8.28 9.90
N TYR A 457 4.43 9.03 9.08
CA TYR A 457 5.35 8.45 8.10
C TYR A 457 6.52 7.71 8.76
N VAL A 458 7.12 8.27 9.82
CA VAL A 458 8.16 7.59 10.60
C VAL A 458 7.63 6.26 11.14
N ASN A 459 6.43 6.25 11.74
CA ASN A 459 5.78 5.04 12.22
C ASN A 459 5.59 3.99 11.10
N THR A 460 5.15 4.43 9.92
CA THR A 460 4.94 3.57 8.74
C THR A 460 6.24 3.02 8.14
N THR A 461 7.38 3.68 8.37
CA THR A 461 8.69 3.17 7.93
C THR A 461 9.37 2.27 8.96
N ILE A 462 9.22 2.54 10.25
CA ILE A 462 9.95 1.85 11.32
C ILE A 462 9.21 0.61 11.85
N TYR A 463 7.92 0.44 11.56
CA TYR A 463 7.13 -0.66 12.12
C TYR A 463 7.76 -2.07 11.97
N PRO A 464 8.47 -2.44 10.88
CA PRO A 464 9.05 -3.78 10.78
C PRO A 464 10.11 -4.05 11.85
N VAL A 465 10.83 -3.00 12.29
CA VAL A 465 11.88 -3.10 13.32
C VAL A 465 11.32 -3.54 14.67
N THR A 466 10.03 -3.29 14.93
CA THR A 466 9.34 -3.76 16.14
C THR A 466 9.28 -5.29 16.25
N ALA A 467 9.55 -6.03 15.16
CA ALA A 467 9.66 -7.48 15.16
C ALA A 467 10.73 -8.01 16.12
N ILE A 468 11.86 -7.32 16.26
CA ILE A 468 12.98 -7.75 17.12
C ILE A 468 12.57 -7.74 18.60
N PRO A 469 12.12 -6.61 19.18
CA PRO A 469 11.67 -6.61 20.58
C PRO A 469 10.43 -7.49 20.77
N LEU A 470 9.53 -7.59 19.79
CA LEU A 470 8.37 -8.48 19.87
C LEU A 470 8.78 -9.96 19.96
N LEU A 471 9.76 -10.41 19.16
CA LEU A 471 10.29 -11.77 19.21
C LEU A 471 10.86 -12.08 20.61
N MET A 472 11.65 -11.15 21.15
CA MET A 472 12.21 -11.27 22.50
C MET A 472 11.10 -11.33 23.56
N TYR A 473 10.10 -10.46 23.45
CA TYR A 473 8.95 -10.42 24.36
C TYR A 473 8.14 -11.72 24.32
N CYS A 474 7.90 -12.29 23.14
CA CYS A 474 7.17 -13.55 22.99
C CYS A 474 7.96 -14.79 23.44
N THR A 475 9.30 -14.71 23.48
CA THR A 475 10.19 -15.79 23.95
C THR A 475 10.34 -15.77 25.48
N LEU A 476 10.21 -14.59 26.09
CA LEU A 476 10.46 -14.35 27.49
C LEU A 476 9.66 -15.25 28.46
N PRO A 477 8.34 -15.49 28.26
CA PRO A 477 7.56 -16.33 29.15
C PRO A 477 8.05 -17.78 29.16
N ALA A 478 8.42 -18.32 28.00
CA ALA A 478 8.97 -19.66 27.88
C ALA A 478 10.29 -19.79 28.67
N VAL A 479 11.19 -18.82 28.55
CA VAL A 479 12.44 -18.81 29.31
C VAL A 479 12.19 -18.72 30.82
N CYS A 480 11.23 -17.89 31.26
CA CYS A 480 10.86 -17.76 32.68
C CYS A 480 10.27 -19.05 33.26
N LEU A 481 9.50 -19.79 32.45
CA LEU A 481 8.92 -21.06 32.83
C LEU A 481 9.98 -22.17 32.90
N LEU A 482 10.89 -22.24 31.93
CA LEU A 482 11.93 -23.27 31.84
C LEU A 482 13.06 -23.08 32.86
N THR A 483 13.51 -21.85 33.07
CA THR A 483 14.61 -21.55 34.02
C THR A 483 14.11 -21.36 35.45
N ASN A 484 12.79 -21.34 35.65
CA ASN A 484 12.10 -20.98 36.88
C ASN A 484 12.44 -19.57 37.43
N LYS A 485 13.22 -18.75 36.73
CA LYS A 485 13.49 -17.36 37.13
C LYS A 485 12.28 -16.49 36.76
N PHE A 486 11.83 -15.65 37.69
CA PHE A 486 10.77 -14.67 37.43
C PHE A 486 11.38 -13.28 37.31
N ILE A 487 11.08 -12.58 36.22
CA ILE A 487 11.71 -11.29 35.89
C ILE A 487 11.11 -10.15 36.73
N ILE A 488 9.84 -10.25 37.10
CA ILE A 488 9.17 -9.24 37.92
C ILE A 488 9.32 -9.63 39.39
N PRO A 489 9.90 -8.80 40.26
CA PRO A 489 9.93 -9.07 41.70
C PRO A 489 8.51 -9.10 42.28
N GLN A 490 8.33 -9.50 43.54
CA GLN A 490 7.01 -9.42 44.18
C GLN A 490 6.44 -8.01 44.04
N ILE A 491 5.26 -7.91 43.43
CA ILE A 491 4.63 -6.64 43.07
C ILE A 491 4.11 -6.01 44.35
N SER A 492 4.58 -4.80 44.68
CA SER A 492 4.05 -4.05 45.81
C SER A 492 2.59 -3.62 45.56
N ASN A 493 1.86 -3.23 46.61
CA ASN A 493 0.49 -2.73 46.47
C ASN A 493 0.41 -1.55 45.48
N LEU A 494 1.40 -0.65 45.52
CA LEU A 494 1.48 0.49 44.61
C LEU A 494 1.71 0.05 43.15
N ALA A 495 2.65 -0.88 42.93
CA ALA A 495 2.91 -1.39 41.59
C ALA A 495 1.71 -2.15 41.02
N SER A 496 0.95 -2.87 41.86
CA SER A 496 -0.27 -3.56 41.46
C SER A 496 -1.35 -2.58 40.98
N ILE A 497 -1.52 -1.44 41.64
CA ILE A 497 -2.44 -0.37 41.22
C ILE A 497 -2.03 0.18 39.85
N TRP A 498 -0.74 0.43 39.63
CA TRP A 498 -0.25 0.89 38.32
C TRP A 498 -0.49 -0.13 37.21
N PHE A 499 -0.25 -1.42 37.47
CA PHE A 499 -0.55 -2.48 36.50
C PHE A 499 -2.05 -2.53 36.15
N ILE A 500 -2.92 -2.52 37.16
CA ILE A 500 -4.38 -2.55 36.95
C ILE A 500 -4.84 -1.31 36.18
N SER A 501 -4.36 -0.13 36.56
CA SER A 501 -4.68 1.15 35.90
C SER A 501 -4.24 1.14 34.43
N LEU A 502 -3.06 0.61 34.12
CA LEU A 502 -2.58 0.46 32.75
C LEU A 502 -3.50 -0.45 31.92
N PHE A 503 -3.85 -1.63 32.43
CA PHE A 503 -4.74 -2.55 31.72
C PHE A 503 -6.12 -1.92 31.50
N LEU A 504 -6.70 -1.29 32.51
CA LEU A 504 -7.99 -0.58 32.39
C LEU A 504 -7.91 0.53 31.35
N SER A 505 -6.82 1.30 31.32
CA SER A 505 -6.59 2.35 30.33
C SER A 505 -6.52 1.80 28.90
N ILE A 506 -5.80 0.69 28.69
CA ILE A 506 -5.69 0.03 27.38
C ILE A 506 -7.07 -0.45 26.91
N PHE A 507 -7.83 -1.14 27.77
CA PHE A 507 -9.17 -1.62 27.44
C PHE A 507 -10.14 -0.46 27.17
N ALA A 508 -10.13 0.58 28.01
CA ALA A 508 -10.98 1.75 27.81
C ALA A 508 -10.66 2.46 26.49
N THR A 509 -9.38 2.62 26.16
CA THR A 509 -8.93 3.24 24.92
C THR A 509 -9.36 2.42 23.70
N GLY A 510 -9.15 1.10 23.72
CA GLY A 510 -9.58 0.22 22.62
C GLY A 510 -11.10 0.23 22.42
N ILE A 511 -11.88 0.21 23.50
CA ILE A 511 -13.36 0.29 23.43
C ILE A 511 -13.81 1.63 22.83
N LEU A 512 -13.21 2.74 23.25
CA LEU A 512 -13.51 4.06 22.70
C LEU A 512 -13.15 4.15 21.21
N GLU A 513 -12.00 3.59 20.82
CA GLU A 513 -11.53 3.55 19.44
C GLU A 513 -12.48 2.76 18.52
N MET A 514 -12.89 1.57 18.96
CA MET A 514 -13.86 0.75 18.22
C MET A 514 -15.24 1.42 18.14
N ARG A 515 -15.66 2.14 19.20
CA ARG A 515 -16.96 2.80 19.26
C ARG A 515 -17.14 3.87 18.20
N TRP A 516 -16.14 4.74 17.99
CA TRP A 516 -16.27 5.82 17.00
C TRP A 516 -16.07 5.31 15.57
N SER A 517 -15.20 4.30 15.39
CA SER A 517 -14.86 3.78 14.06
C SER A 517 -15.93 2.84 13.49
N GLY A 518 -16.68 2.16 14.36
CA GLY A 518 -17.65 1.14 13.99
C GLY A 518 -17.02 -0.21 13.64
N VAL A 519 -15.73 -0.40 13.95
CA VAL A 519 -15.02 -1.68 13.76
C VAL A 519 -15.42 -2.66 14.86
N GLY A 520 -15.73 -3.90 14.47
CA GLY A 520 -16.09 -4.97 15.40
C GLY A 520 -14.90 -5.43 16.26
N ILE A 521 -15.16 -5.84 17.50
CA ILE A 521 -14.11 -6.34 18.41
C ILE A 521 -13.40 -7.58 17.88
N ASP A 522 -14.11 -8.40 17.12
CA ASP A 522 -13.58 -9.59 16.49
C ASP A 522 -12.64 -9.24 15.33
N GLU A 523 -12.94 -8.19 14.55
CA GLU A 523 -12.02 -7.67 13.52
C GLU A 523 -10.77 -7.03 14.14
N TRP A 524 -10.95 -6.24 15.20
CA TRP A 524 -9.83 -5.63 15.93
C TRP A 524 -8.90 -6.69 16.51
N TRP A 525 -9.44 -7.69 17.22
CA TRP A 525 -8.65 -8.78 17.79
C TRP A 525 -7.93 -9.61 16.73
N ARG A 526 -8.60 -9.93 15.61
CA ARG A 526 -7.95 -10.66 14.51
C ARG A 526 -6.80 -9.86 13.89
N ASN A 527 -6.92 -8.54 13.82
CA ASN A 527 -5.84 -7.68 13.36
C ASN A 527 -4.63 -7.73 14.31
N GLU A 528 -4.84 -7.69 15.63
CA GLU A 528 -3.78 -7.82 16.63
C GLU A 528 -3.07 -9.18 16.56
N GLN A 529 -3.84 -10.27 16.44
CA GLN A 529 -3.28 -11.62 16.24
C GLN A 529 -2.42 -11.68 14.97
N PHE A 530 -2.92 -11.11 13.87
CA PHE A 530 -2.18 -11.08 12.61
C PHE A 530 -0.94 -10.17 12.67
N TRP A 531 -0.99 -9.06 13.41
CA TRP A 531 0.18 -8.22 13.69
C TRP A 531 1.27 -9.00 14.42
N VAL A 532 0.92 -9.77 15.47
CA VAL A 532 1.89 -10.62 16.17
C VAL A 532 2.48 -11.67 15.22
N ILE A 533 1.64 -12.39 14.46
CA ILE A 533 2.09 -13.41 13.50
C ILE A 533 3.02 -12.81 12.45
N GLY A 534 2.63 -11.69 11.83
CA GLY A 534 3.44 -10.98 10.84
C GLY A 534 4.74 -10.44 11.43
N GLY A 535 4.69 -9.94 12.66
CA GLY A 535 5.85 -9.47 13.43
C GLY A 535 6.90 -10.55 13.65
N VAL A 536 6.50 -11.70 14.21
CA VAL A 536 7.45 -12.79 14.48
C VAL A 536 7.91 -13.54 13.23
N SER A 537 7.24 -13.35 12.08
CA SER A 537 7.58 -13.99 10.81
C SER A 537 8.09 -13.00 9.76
N ALA A 538 7.18 -12.48 8.92
CA ALA A 538 7.47 -11.67 7.75
C ALA A 538 8.31 -10.42 8.09
N HIS A 539 7.97 -9.68 9.14
CA HIS A 539 8.70 -8.48 9.53
C HIS A 539 10.13 -8.81 9.98
N LEU A 540 10.30 -9.88 10.77
CA LEU A 540 11.61 -10.34 11.22
C LEU A 540 12.53 -10.67 10.03
N PHE A 541 12.03 -11.47 9.08
CA PHE A 541 12.78 -11.80 7.85
C PHE A 541 13.07 -10.56 7.00
N ALA A 542 12.10 -9.65 6.86
CA ALA A 542 12.27 -8.40 6.11
C ALA A 542 13.38 -7.51 6.69
N VAL A 543 13.47 -7.39 8.02
CA VAL A 543 14.51 -6.58 8.67
C VAL A 543 15.90 -7.16 8.37
N PHE A 544 16.09 -8.47 8.52
CA PHE A 544 17.38 -9.10 8.21
C PHE A 544 17.72 -9.03 6.72
N GLN A 545 16.76 -9.31 5.84
CA GLN A 545 16.97 -9.21 4.38
C GLN A 545 17.25 -7.77 3.94
N GLY A 546 16.52 -6.80 4.47
CA GLY A 546 16.71 -5.38 4.17
C GLY A 546 18.09 -4.89 4.64
N LEU A 547 18.53 -5.28 5.84
CA LEU A 547 19.88 -4.97 6.32
C LEU A 547 20.96 -5.59 5.44
N LEU A 548 20.82 -6.87 5.05
CA LEU A 548 21.76 -7.52 4.13
C LEU A 548 21.80 -6.83 2.77
N LYS A 549 20.65 -6.40 2.24
CA LYS A 549 20.59 -5.67 0.98
C LYS A 549 21.28 -4.31 1.06
N VAL A 550 21.04 -3.56 2.13
CA VAL A 550 21.64 -2.23 2.34
C VAL A 550 23.15 -2.34 2.57
N LEU A 551 23.62 -3.33 3.33
CA LEU A 551 25.03 -3.50 3.68
C LEU A 551 25.85 -4.20 2.59
N ALA A 552 25.28 -5.18 1.89
CA ALA A 552 25.98 -6.03 0.92
C ALA A 552 25.58 -5.78 -0.55
N GLY A 553 24.62 -4.87 -0.82
CA GLY A 553 24.17 -4.56 -2.17
C GLY A 553 23.47 -5.72 -2.90
N ILE A 554 23.05 -6.76 -2.19
CA ILE A 554 22.44 -7.96 -2.78
C ILE A 554 20.97 -7.67 -3.13
N ASP A 555 20.66 -7.64 -4.42
CA ASP A 555 19.29 -7.47 -4.89
C ASP A 555 18.42 -8.69 -4.56
N THR A 556 17.32 -8.44 -3.86
CA THR A 556 16.32 -9.46 -3.54
C THR A 556 15.32 -9.59 -4.68
N ASN A 557 15.38 -10.71 -5.40
CA ASN A 557 14.32 -11.11 -6.32
C ASN A 557 13.09 -11.55 -5.53
N PHE A 558 11.92 -10.98 -5.82
CA PHE A 558 10.67 -11.35 -5.17
C PHE A 558 9.70 -12.00 -6.14
N THR A 559 8.92 -12.96 -5.65
CA THR A 559 7.82 -13.60 -6.37
C THR A 559 6.52 -12.81 -6.17
N VAL A 560 5.74 -12.66 -7.24
CA VAL A 560 4.40 -12.05 -7.16
C VAL A 560 3.45 -13.10 -6.59
N THR A 561 2.64 -12.70 -5.61
CA THR A 561 1.64 -13.57 -4.96
C THR A 561 0.47 -13.85 -5.91
N SER A 562 0.11 -15.13 -6.08
CA SER A 562 -1.11 -15.52 -6.80
C SER A 562 -2.35 -15.04 -6.05
N LYS A 563 -3.29 -14.43 -6.76
CA LYS A 563 -4.61 -14.01 -6.24
C LYS A 563 -5.77 -14.65 -7.01
N ALA A 564 -5.47 -15.69 -7.80
CA ALA A 564 -6.49 -16.42 -8.56
C ALA A 564 -7.32 -17.28 -7.61
N SER A 565 -8.64 -17.19 -7.71
CA SER A 565 -9.58 -18.16 -7.16
C SER A 565 -9.96 -19.13 -8.26
N ASP A 566 -9.73 -20.43 -8.07
CA ASP A 566 -10.28 -21.45 -8.98
C ASP A 566 -11.82 -21.38 -8.98
N GLU A 567 -12.42 -21.77 -10.11
CA GLU A 567 -13.85 -21.57 -10.45
C GLU A 567 -14.83 -22.30 -9.52
N ASP A 568 -14.33 -23.19 -8.66
CA ASP A 568 -15.15 -23.88 -7.68
C ASP A 568 -15.25 -23.02 -6.42
N GLY A 569 -16.46 -22.50 -6.14
CA GLY A 569 -16.81 -21.73 -4.94
C GLY A 569 -16.66 -22.47 -3.60
N ASP A 570 -15.84 -23.51 -3.57
CA ASP A 570 -15.34 -24.17 -2.40
C ASP A 570 -14.14 -23.37 -1.87
N PHE A 571 -14.24 -22.87 -0.64
CA PHE A 571 -13.13 -22.23 0.09
C PHE A 571 -11.97 -23.21 0.39
N ALA A 572 -11.77 -24.24 -0.43
CA ALA A 572 -10.77 -25.28 -0.30
C ALA A 572 -9.36 -24.76 -0.17
N GLU A 573 -9.01 -23.83 -1.05
CA GLU A 573 -7.70 -23.25 -1.12
C GLU A 573 -7.38 -22.33 0.06
N LEU A 574 -8.39 -21.76 0.74
CA LEU A 574 -8.20 -20.99 1.99
C LEU A 574 -7.60 -21.85 3.11
N TYR A 575 -7.86 -23.16 3.07
CA TYR A 575 -7.39 -24.12 4.05
C TYR A 575 -6.14 -24.88 3.61
N MET A 576 -5.61 -24.61 2.40
CA MET A 576 -4.35 -25.21 1.95
C MET A 576 -3.17 -24.50 2.63
N PHE A 577 -2.39 -25.29 3.38
CA PHE A 577 -1.21 -24.82 4.08
C PHE A 577 0.04 -25.08 3.24
N LYS A 578 0.69 -24.01 2.75
CA LYS A 578 1.97 -24.12 2.02
C LYS A 578 3.12 -23.86 2.99
N TRP A 579 3.97 -24.86 3.22
CA TRP A 579 5.15 -24.73 4.06
C TRP A 579 6.15 -23.74 3.44
N THR A 580 6.55 -22.73 4.22
CA THR A 580 7.57 -21.74 3.84
C THR A 580 8.51 -21.49 5.01
N THR A 581 9.72 -21.00 4.74
CA THR A 581 10.71 -20.65 5.76
C THR A 581 10.22 -19.55 6.72
N LEU A 582 9.28 -18.71 6.28
CA LEU A 582 8.64 -17.67 7.09
C LEU A 582 7.90 -18.24 8.31
N LEU A 583 7.51 -19.51 8.26
CA LEU A 583 6.74 -20.16 9.32
C LEU A 583 7.61 -20.72 10.44
N ILE A 584 8.93 -20.81 10.23
CA ILE A 584 9.85 -21.38 11.22
C ILE A 584 9.77 -20.63 12.56
N PRO A 585 9.96 -19.29 12.65
CA PRO A 585 9.93 -18.63 13.94
C PRO A 585 8.58 -18.73 14.68
N PRO A 586 7.40 -18.53 14.05
CA PRO A 586 6.11 -18.78 14.71
C PRO A 586 5.96 -20.21 15.24
N THR A 587 6.39 -21.23 14.49
CA THR A 587 6.33 -22.62 14.95
C THR A 587 7.24 -22.87 16.15
N THR A 588 8.48 -22.37 16.11
CA THR A 588 9.44 -22.50 17.21
C THR A 588 8.92 -21.81 18.47
N LEU A 589 8.39 -20.59 18.36
CA LEU A 589 7.80 -19.84 19.48
C LEU A 589 6.61 -20.57 20.09
N LEU A 590 5.77 -21.18 19.27
CA LEU A 590 4.62 -21.95 19.75
C LEU A 590 5.08 -23.19 20.53
N ILE A 591 6.03 -23.95 19.97
CA ILE A 591 6.55 -25.17 20.60
C ILE A 591 7.24 -24.84 21.92
N ILE A 592 8.14 -23.86 21.95
CA ILE A 592 8.90 -23.52 23.17
C ILE A 592 7.99 -23.01 24.30
N ASN A 593 6.93 -22.23 23.97
CA ASN A 593 5.96 -21.79 24.97
C ASN A 593 5.10 -22.95 25.48
N LEU A 594 4.67 -23.87 24.62
CA LEU A 594 3.92 -25.07 25.04
C LEU A 594 4.77 -25.97 25.95
N VAL A 595 6.02 -26.24 25.58
CA VAL A 595 6.97 -27.00 26.40
C VAL A 595 7.23 -26.28 27.72
N GLY A 596 7.41 -24.95 27.68
CA GLY A 596 7.58 -24.14 28.88
C GLY A 596 6.39 -24.24 29.83
N VAL A 597 5.16 -24.18 29.33
CA VAL A 597 3.95 -24.34 30.15
C VAL A 597 3.93 -25.70 30.85
N VAL A 598 4.19 -26.79 30.12
CA VAL A 598 4.22 -28.15 30.68
C VAL A 598 5.32 -28.28 31.73
N ALA A 599 6.53 -27.79 31.45
CA ALA A 599 7.65 -27.83 32.38
C ALA A 599 7.39 -27.00 33.65
N GLY A 600 6.85 -25.80 33.50
CA GLY A 600 6.54 -24.90 34.62
C GLY A 600 5.45 -25.46 35.55
N ILE A 601 4.39 -26.05 34.98
CA ILE A 601 3.34 -26.73 35.75
C ILE A 601 3.92 -27.93 36.49
N SER A 602 4.72 -28.74 35.80
CA SER A 602 5.36 -29.93 36.38
C SER A 602 6.28 -29.58 37.55
N TYR A 603 7.09 -28.51 37.41
CA TYR A 603 7.94 -28.01 38.47
C TYR A 603 7.14 -27.54 39.69
N ALA A 604 6.04 -26.82 39.48
CA ALA A 604 5.22 -26.30 40.56
C ALA A 604 4.47 -27.41 41.32
N ILE A 605 4.06 -28.47 40.64
CA ILE A 605 3.50 -29.67 41.27
C ILE A 605 4.53 -30.32 42.21
N ASN A 606 5.79 -30.38 41.81
CA ASN A 606 6.86 -30.97 42.62
C ASN A 606 7.35 -30.07 43.77
N SER A 607 7.27 -28.75 43.61
CA SER A 607 7.87 -27.78 44.54
C SER A 607 6.90 -27.27 45.63
N GLY A 608 5.66 -27.74 45.64
CA GLY A 608 4.64 -27.38 46.64
C GLY A 608 3.93 -26.03 46.40
N TYR A 609 2.93 -25.75 47.25
CA TYR A 609 1.97 -24.64 47.07
C TYR A 609 2.59 -23.24 46.98
N GLN A 610 3.78 -23.01 47.56
CA GLN A 610 4.45 -21.70 47.55
C GLN A 610 4.87 -21.24 46.15
N SER A 611 4.98 -22.16 45.19
CA SER A 611 5.38 -21.86 43.80
C SER A 611 4.22 -21.40 42.90
N TRP A 612 2.97 -21.50 43.36
CA TRP A 612 1.77 -21.30 42.52
C TRP A 612 1.48 -19.83 42.19
N GLY A 613 1.76 -18.90 43.10
CA GLY A 613 1.58 -17.47 42.86
C GLY A 613 2.45 -16.96 41.69
N PRO A 614 3.78 -17.14 41.75
CA PRO A 614 4.68 -16.80 40.63
C PRO A 614 4.37 -17.57 39.34
N LEU A 615 3.94 -18.83 39.45
CA LEU A 615 3.55 -19.63 38.28
C LEU A 615 2.39 -18.97 37.51
N PHE A 616 1.37 -18.45 38.20
CA PHE A 616 0.21 -17.83 37.56
C PHE A 616 0.61 -16.67 36.64
N GLY A 617 1.51 -15.79 37.10
CA GLY A 617 2.02 -14.69 36.27
C GLY A 617 2.77 -15.19 35.03
N LYS A 618 3.64 -16.19 35.18
CA LYS A 618 4.38 -16.79 34.06
C LYS A 618 3.45 -17.46 33.04
N LEU A 619 2.45 -18.20 33.53
CA LEU A 619 1.44 -18.85 32.68
C LEU A 619 0.60 -17.82 31.94
N PHE A 620 0.17 -16.74 32.60
CA PHE A 620 -0.63 -15.67 31.98
C PHE A 620 0.05 -15.11 30.72
N PHE A 621 1.35 -14.77 30.81
CA PHE A 621 2.09 -14.27 29.65
C PHE A 621 2.31 -15.34 28.56
N ALA A 622 2.58 -16.60 28.94
CA ALA A 622 2.71 -17.69 27.97
C ALA A 622 1.39 -17.95 27.22
N PHE A 623 0.26 -17.93 27.94
CA PHE A 623 -1.08 -18.05 27.34
C PHE A 623 -1.41 -16.88 26.41
N TRP A 624 -1.01 -15.65 26.77
CA TRP A 624 -1.15 -14.50 25.87
C TRP A 624 -0.46 -14.77 24.53
N VAL A 625 0.79 -15.27 24.52
CA VAL A 625 1.52 -15.61 23.29
C VAL A 625 0.81 -16.71 22.50
N ILE A 626 0.43 -17.81 23.17
CA ILE A 626 -0.22 -18.96 22.54
C ILE A 626 -1.57 -18.56 21.91
N ILE A 627 -2.36 -17.73 22.58
CA ILE A 627 -3.66 -17.25 22.07
C ILE A 627 -3.47 -16.35 20.84
N HIS A 628 -2.42 -15.51 20.80
CA HIS A 628 -2.14 -14.69 19.61
C HIS A 628 -1.68 -15.53 18.42
N LEU A 629 -0.95 -16.62 18.67
CA LEU A 629 -0.52 -17.58 17.63
C LEU A 629 -1.59 -18.65 17.31
N TYR A 630 -2.74 -18.64 17.97
CA TYR A 630 -3.79 -19.65 17.78
C TYR A 630 -4.36 -19.70 16.35
N PRO A 631 -4.62 -18.57 15.65
CA PRO A 631 -5.06 -18.62 14.25
C PRO A 631 -4.03 -19.25 13.32
N PHE A 632 -2.74 -19.12 13.65
CA PHE A 632 -1.65 -19.78 12.95
C PHE A 632 -1.68 -21.30 13.21
N LEU A 633 -1.84 -21.73 14.46
CA LEU A 633 -2.00 -23.15 14.82
C LEU A 633 -3.19 -23.80 14.11
N LYS A 634 -4.36 -23.12 14.09
CA LYS A 634 -5.53 -23.56 13.30
C LYS A 634 -5.24 -23.72 11.80
N GLY A 635 -4.22 -23.02 11.29
CA GLY A 635 -3.79 -23.10 9.89
C GLY A 635 -2.94 -24.28 9.58
N LEU A 636 -1.99 -24.55 10.47
CA LEU A 636 -1.16 -25.75 10.41
C LEU A 636 -2.02 -27.02 10.43
N MET A 637 -3.12 -26.99 11.17
CA MET A 637 -4.08 -28.10 11.30
C MET A 637 -5.07 -28.20 10.12
N GLY A 638 -4.62 -27.88 8.89
CA GLY A 638 -5.43 -27.72 7.67
C GLY A 638 -6.62 -28.68 7.50
N ARG A 639 -7.67 -28.16 6.87
CA ARG A 639 -8.93 -28.79 6.41
C ARG A 639 -9.29 -30.16 7.02
N GLN A 640 -9.81 -30.19 8.24
CA GLN A 640 -10.88 -31.12 8.62
C GLN A 640 -11.63 -30.63 9.87
N ASN A 641 -12.93 -30.36 9.71
CA ASN A 641 -13.84 -30.11 10.81
C ASN A 641 -13.81 -31.32 11.78
N ARG A 642 -13.56 -31.02 13.07
CA ARG A 642 -13.60 -31.91 14.26
C ARG A 642 -12.49 -32.96 14.43
N THR A 643 -12.10 -33.74 13.43
CA THR A 643 -11.24 -34.93 13.62
C THR A 643 -9.78 -34.62 14.04
N PRO A 644 -9.04 -33.69 13.39
CA PRO A 644 -7.67 -33.36 13.79
C PRO A 644 -7.60 -32.63 15.14
N THR A 645 -8.65 -31.88 15.52
CA THR A 645 -8.69 -31.22 16.84
C THR A 645 -8.79 -32.25 17.96
N ILE A 646 -9.61 -33.29 17.79
CA ILE A 646 -9.73 -34.38 18.78
C ILE A 646 -8.39 -35.11 18.93
N VAL A 647 -7.76 -35.50 17.81
CA VAL A 647 -6.46 -36.18 17.85
C VAL A 647 -5.39 -35.31 18.51
N VAL A 648 -5.31 -34.02 18.18
CA VAL A 648 -4.33 -33.11 18.79
C VAL A 648 -4.61 -32.91 20.28
N VAL A 649 -5.88 -32.76 20.70
CA VAL A 649 -6.24 -32.68 22.12
C VAL A 649 -5.83 -33.96 22.85
N TRP A 650 -6.09 -35.13 22.27
CA TRP A 650 -5.64 -36.40 22.84
C TRP A 650 -4.12 -36.53 22.87
N SER A 651 -3.40 -36.10 21.83
CA SER A 651 -1.94 -36.08 21.81
C SER A 651 -1.37 -35.13 22.85
N ILE A 652 -1.97 -33.95 23.07
CA ILE A 652 -1.58 -33.01 24.12
C ILE A 652 -1.85 -33.61 25.50
N LEU A 653 -3.00 -34.26 25.69
CA LEU A 653 -3.34 -34.96 26.93
C LEU A 653 -2.35 -36.09 27.22
N LEU A 654 -2.08 -36.95 26.25
CA LEU A 654 -1.10 -38.03 26.36
C LEU A 654 0.30 -37.49 26.64
N ALA A 655 0.76 -36.48 25.89
CA ALA A 655 2.06 -35.85 26.14
C ALA A 655 2.15 -35.21 27.53
N SER A 656 1.06 -34.63 28.04
CA SER A 656 0.99 -34.10 29.40
C SER A 656 1.07 -35.21 30.45
N ILE A 657 0.36 -36.33 30.24
CA ILE A 657 0.42 -37.50 31.10
C ILE A 657 1.84 -38.10 31.10
N PHE A 658 2.45 -38.28 29.93
CA PHE A 658 3.83 -38.78 29.83
C PHE A 658 4.83 -37.85 30.51
N SER A 659 4.66 -36.53 30.37
CA SER A 659 5.51 -35.54 31.03
C SER A 659 5.36 -35.60 32.56
N LEU A 660 4.12 -35.72 33.07
CA LEU A 660 3.85 -35.89 34.50
C LEU A 660 4.41 -37.20 35.05
N LEU A 661 4.27 -38.30 34.30
CA LEU A 661 4.84 -39.60 34.65
C LEU A 661 6.37 -39.54 34.68
N TRP A 662 6.98 -38.96 33.65
CA TRP A 662 8.43 -38.75 33.59
C TRP A 662 8.93 -37.95 34.79
N VAL A 663 8.27 -36.85 35.12
CA VAL A 663 8.62 -35.98 36.26
C VAL A 663 8.47 -36.69 37.60
N ARG A 664 7.58 -37.69 37.70
CA ARG A 664 7.45 -38.56 38.88
C ARG A 664 8.55 -39.62 38.95
N ILE A 665 9.04 -40.10 37.81
CA ILE A 665 10.09 -41.11 37.70
C ILE A 665 11.49 -40.49 37.88
N ASP A 666 11.73 -39.34 37.25
CA ASP A 666 12.99 -38.59 37.32
C ASP A 666 12.70 -37.08 37.47
N PRO A 667 12.56 -36.58 38.72
CA PRO A 667 12.30 -35.17 38.93
C PRO A 667 13.49 -34.34 38.44
N PHE A 668 13.23 -33.29 37.63
CA PHE A 668 14.20 -32.28 37.16
C PHE A 668 14.76 -31.40 38.30
N THR A 669 14.95 -31.96 39.48
CA THR A 669 15.69 -31.38 40.59
C THR A 669 17.13 -31.85 40.47
N THR A 670 18.09 -30.92 40.47
CA THR A 670 19.49 -31.25 40.73
C THR A 670 19.53 -32.13 41.98
N ARG A 671 19.90 -33.41 41.84
CA ARG A 671 20.23 -34.26 42.98
C ARG A 671 21.47 -33.64 43.60
N VAL A 672 21.28 -32.77 44.58
CA VAL A 672 22.37 -32.37 45.45
C VAL A 672 22.66 -33.61 46.28
N THR A 673 23.71 -34.35 45.91
CA THR A 673 24.31 -35.32 46.82
C THR A 673 24.80 -34.52 48.01
N GLY A 674 24.03 -34.56 49.10
CA GLY A 674 24.51 -34.12 50.40
C GLY A 674 25.76 -34.93 50.78
N PRO A 675 26.57 -34.43 51.72
CA PRO A 675 27.74 -35.16 52.19
C PRO A 675 27.35 -36.56 52.69
N ASP A 676 28.25 -37.51 52.49
CA ASP A 676 28.06 -38.91 52.87
C ASP A 676 27.78 -39.00 54.38
N VAL A 677 26.60 -39.53 54.72
CA VAL A 677 26.08 -39.55 56.10
C VAL A 677 26.93 -40.47 57.00
N GLU A 678 27.75 -41.35 56.42
CA GLU A 678 28.74 -42.14 57.16
C GLU A 678 29.97 -41.32 57.60
N GLN A 679 30.27 -40.19 56.96
CA GLN A 679 31.45 -39.36 57.28
C GLN A 679 31.16 -38.16 58.20
N CYS A 680 29.92 -37.68 58.25
CA CYS A 680 29.51 -36.62 59.18
C CYS A 680 28.37 -37.15 60.04
N GLY A 681 28.66 -37.44 61.32
CA GLY A 681 27.67 -37.92 62.28
C GLY A 681 26.45 -37.00 62.43
N ILE A 682 25.53 -37.39 63.32
CA ILE A 682 24.11 -36.99 63.50
C ILE A 682 23.75 -35.47 63.38
N ASN A 683 24.71 -34.56 63.32
CA ASN A 683 24.51 -33.11 63.15
C ASN A 683 24.84 -32.59 61.73
N CYS A 684 24.68 -33.41 60.69
CA CYS A 684 24.93 -32.99 59.31
C CYS A 684 23.73 -32.36 58.61
#